data_AF-A0A7V3AG76-F1
#
_entry.id   AF-A0A7V3AG76-F1
#
_cell.length_a   1.000
_cell.length_b   1.000
_cell.length_c   1.000
_cell.angle_alpha   90.00
_cell.angle_beta   90.00
_cell.angle_gamma   90.00
#
_symmetry.space_group_name_H-M   'P 1'
#
loop_
_entity.id
_entity.type
_entity.pdbx_description
1 polymer ?
#
loop_
_entity_poly.entity_id
_entity_poly.type
_entity_poly.pdbx_seq_one_letter_code
_entity_poly.pdbx_strand_id
1 'polypeptide(L)'
;VGGNPPASNTSGLTMSPVQVEPGNLSIINFGRTNIGDEPVAGSNCSIDYDYYIGRKDIIYATTREIKRLEGAPADWPKLPIVPEGTLGLCSVGCPPNSVDLTVSNFGLTRITMDQIHEIIKDVEDLKYNDAQFQMNNELQNRDAQTKKGVYSDDFSNEAQSDIYHSEWSARIDRVRRFAAPARTASAAVLTVNHSASNAMFKGSLALLSGTERVLVEQTDWSEVKNINPYAVFEKPDASVEITPNIGRRGQTGIAVVGSNFQSNANNVTIRCDGQVVASGVHADTAGRVTASFVIPENVRNGNRTVEMTDGLYSARAGIQINDPMVITRIERIVEERIIRVPVVQVVWRTQIVTVRSDPLAQTFSFTQDKVISSVGLYFTAKDPSIPVTVQIRGVTTGLPNGVIFAEKVLAPGDVNLNAETKVVFANPFYAQAGTSYAVVLLTNSSNYRMRVATLGQLGQNGVITRQTYVAGVLLESSNAETWTPLNGSDLTMKIYGYDFQSSGEVRFQPITGVQFSDLNLDEYSSVPEGTGIAWEYSTDGGVIWDAIVPAEEERLPNLASQVLVRAILSSNAVNISPALIYKDVNLIGYLNNTTGAYLNRENELTQGVSSTKVYTQMSIPSGTNINWFASNNGGATWEPMSIITTRKIDQDWTEYTLTRTFSDPNGNKVRYKAVMTGNNLVYPRIHTLGATLS
;
A
#
# COMPACT_ATOMS: atom_id res chain seq x y z
N VAL A 1 -5.17 77.56 18.56
CA VAL A 1 -5.16 78.56 19.67
C VAL A 1 -6.47 78.33 20.42
N GLY A 2 -6.47 77.48 21.45
CA GLY A 2 -6.35 77.90 22.86
C GLY A 2 -7.72 78.37 23.35
N GLY A 3 -8.35 77.86 24.40
CA GLY A 3 -8.07 76.87 25.43
C GLY A 3 -9.38 76.65 26.21
N ASN A 4 -9.42 75.62 27.05
CA ASN A 4 -10.55 75.18 27.89
C ASN A 4 -11.25 76.30 28.69
N PRO A 5 -12.54 76.09 29.03
CA PRO A 5 -12.90 75.97 30.45
C PRO A 5 -14.06 74.96 30.69
N PRO A 6 -14.55 74.74 31.93
CA PRO A 6 -13.89 74.17 33.10
C PRO A 6 -14.66 72.97 33.69
N ALA A 7 -14.09 72.37 34.74
CA ALA A 7 -14.59 71.19 35.44
C ALA A 7 -15.82 71.43 36.34
N SER A 8 -16.55 70.32 36.53
CA SER A 8 -17.48 69.94 37.61
C SER A 8 -18.79 70.71 37.80
N ASN A 9 -19.89 69.97 37.68
CA ASN A 9 -20.91 69.94 38.73
C ASN A 9 -21.51 68.53 38.84
N THR A 10 -21.06 67.80 39.84
CA THR A 10 -21.76 66.65 40.42
C THR A 10 -23.00 67.16 41.16
N SER A 11 -24.17 66.97 40.57
CA SER A 11 -25.44 67.02 41.30
C SER A 11 -26.06 65.63 41.24
N GLY A 12 -25.98 64.92 42.35
CA GLY A 12 -26.62 63.62 42.51
C GLY A 12 -28.12 63.75 42.25
N LEU A 13 -28.60 62.98 41.29
CA LEU A 13 -30.02 62.77 41.08
C LEU A 13 -30.25 61.26 40.96
N THR A 14 -30.86 60.72 42.00
CA THR A 14 -31.30 59.32 42.10
C THR A 14 -32.32 59.04 41.00
N MET A 15 -32.05 58.02 40.18
CA MET A 15 -32.91 57.58 39.09
C MET A 15 -34.31 57.20 39.60
N SER A 16 -35.32 57.52 38.80
CA SER A 16 -36.72 57.13 39.02
C SER A 16 -36.84 55.59 39.04
N PRO A 17 -37.67 54.98 39.91
CA PRO A 17 -37.74 53.53 40.10
C PRO A 17 -38.58 52.83 39.02
N VAL A 18 -38.57 53.32 37.78
CA VAL A 18 -39.20 52.61 36.66
C VAL A 18 -38.27 51.48 36.26
N GLN A 19 -38.44 50.32 36.89
CA GLN A 19 -37.84 49.07 36.42
C GLN A 19 -38.58 48.64 35.15
N VAL A 20 -37.94 48.83 33.99
CA VAL A 20 -38.31 48.15 32.76
C VAL A 20 -37.58 46.81 32.76
N GLU A 21 -38.32 45.71 32.65
CA GLU A 21 -37.78 44.36 32.52
C GLU A 21 -36.70 44.31 31.43
N PRO A 22 -35.51 43.72 31.69
CA PRO A 22 -34.39 43.73 30.77
C PRO A 22 -34.63 42.79 29.58
N GLY A 23 -35.42 43.24 28.61
CA GLY A 23 -35.60 42.58 27.32
C GLY A 23 -34.79 43.28 26.23
N ASN A 24 -33.50 42.93 26.06
CA ASN A 24 -32.67 43.17 24.86
C ASN A 24 -32.84 44.49 24.09
N LEU A 25 -33.18 45.59 24.76
CA LEU A 25 -33.35 46.91 24.16
C LEU A 25 -32.41 47.88 24.88
N SER A 26 -31.56 48.56 24.12
CA SER A 26 -30.71 49.64 24.64
C SER A 26 -31.57 50.88 24.85
N ILE A 27 -32.08 51.06 26.08
CA ILE A 27 -32.91 52.21 26.45
C ILE A 27 -32.03 53.23 27.16
N ILE A 28 -31.95 54.43 26.59
CA ILE A 28 -31.29 55.57 27.24
C ILE A 28 -32.39 56.38 27.94
N ASN A 29 -32.40 56.33 29.27
CA ASN A 29 -33.39 57.04 30.09
C ASN A 29 -32.81 58.38 30.57
N PHE A 30 -33.35 59.48 30.06
CA PHE A 30 -32.92 60.84 30.41
C PHE A 30 -33.46 61.37 31.75
N GLY A 31 -34.03 60.51 32.61
CA GLY A 31 -34.47 60.90 33.95
C GLY A 31 -35.89 61.48 33.99
N ARG A 32 -36.29 61.93 35.18
CA ARG A 32 -37.69 62.21 35.58
C ARG A 32 -38.39 63.20 34.65
N THR A 33 -39.64 62.89 34.30
CA THR A 33 -40.57 63.86 33.73
C THR A 33 -40.63 65.13 34.61
N ASN A 34 -40.43 66.29 33.98
CA ASN A 34 -40.56 67.64 34.56
C ASN A 34 -39.42 68.14 35.47
N ILE A 35 -38.21 67.57 35.43
CA ILE A 35 -37.01 68.19 36.05
C ILE A 35 -35.82 68.10 35.08
N GLY A 36 -35.39 69.25 34.56
CA GLY A 36 -34.36 69.37 33.52
C GLY A 36 -34.96 69.73 32.15
N ASP A 37 -34.13 70.17 31.21
CA ASP A 37 -34.58 70.49 29.84
C ASP A 37 -34.73 69.19 29.03
N GLU A 38 -35.91 68.97 28.46
CA GLU A 38 -36.17 67.83 27.58
C GLU A 38 -35.39 67.98 26.26
N PRO A 39 -34.71 66.92 25.77
CA PRO A 39 -33.98 67.00 24.51
C PRO A 39 -34.95 67.26 23.34
N VAL A 40 -34.70 68.32 22.57
CA VAL A 40 -35.53 68.72 21.44
C VAL A 40 -35.36 67.74 20.28
N ALA A 41 -36.46 67.31 19.66
CA ALA A 41 -36.45 66.40 18.53
C ALA A 41 -35.59 66.94 17.37
N GLY A 42 -34.63 66.15 16.90
CA GLY A 42 -33.69 66.52 15.84
C GLY A 42 -32.36 67.14 16.33
N SER A 43 -32.16 67.26 17.64
CA SER A 43 -30.90 67.75 18.23
C SER A 43 -29.84 66.64 18.28
N ASN A 44 -28.58 66.99 18.06
CA ASN A 44 -27.46 66.08 18.31
C ASN A 44 -27.17 66.02 19.82
N CYS A 45 -27.23 64.83 20.40
CA CYS A 45 -26.79 64.57 21.76
C CYS A 45 -25.54 63.68 21.75
N SER A 46 -24.59 63.97 22.64
CA SER A 46 -23.45 63.08 22.90
C SER A 46 -23.74 62.35 24.20
N ILE A 47 -23.61 61.03 24.18
CA ILE A 47 -23.95 60.16 25.30
C ILE A 47 -22.77 59.23 25.53
N ASP A 48 -22.28 59.21 26.76
CA ASP A 48 -21.31 58.21 27.21
C ASP A 48 -22.11 57.01 27.75
N TYR A 49 -21.83 55.82 27.22
CA TYR A 49 -22.47 54.58 27.65
C TYR A 49 -21.44 53.47 27.78
N ASP A 50 -21.62 52.64 28.82
CA ASP A 50 -20.86 51.41 29.00
C ASP A 50 -21.69 50.23 28.50
N TYR A 51 -21.10 49.35 27.68
CA TYR A 51 -21.76 48.13 27.19
C TYR A 51 -20.84 46.91 27.30
N TYR A 52 -21.45 45.74 27.43
CA TYR A 52 -20.71 44.49 27.46
C TYR A 52 -20.31 44.07 26.04
N ILE A 53 -19.09 43.53 25.90
CA ILE A 53 -18.55 43.02 24.65
C ILE A 53 -18.41 41.49 24.73
N GLY A 54 -18.70 40.79 23.64
CA GLY A 54 -18.55 39.34 23.56
C GLY A 54 -17.10 38.89 23.36
N ARG A 55 -16.80 37.64 23.67
CA ARG A 55 -15.49 37.01 23.40
C ARG A 55 -15.64 35.59 22.86
N LYS A 56 -14.61 35.09 22.17
CA LYS A 56 -14.52 33.69 21.74
C LYS A 56 -13.28 33.05 22.33
N ASP A 57 -13.45 31.92 23.00
CA ASP A 57 -12.39 31.17 23.64
C ASP A 57 -12.18 29.83 22.94
N ILE A 58 -11.00 29.23 23.08
CA ILE A 58 -10.71 27.88 22.60
C ILE A 58 -10.36 26.97 23.77
N ILE A 59 -10.91 25.76 23.76
CA ILE A 59 -10.46 24.68 24.63
C ILE A 59 -9.49 23.80 23.85
N TYR A 60 -8.28 23.62 24.37
CA TYR A 60 -7.22 22.84 23.75
C TYR A 60 -6.64 21.82 24.73
N ALA A 61 -6.20 20.68 24.22
CA ALA A 61 -5.54 19.63 24.98
C ALA A 61 -4.03 19.66 24.74
N THR A 62 -3.28 19.61 25.84
CA THR A 62 -1.85 19.29 25.85
C THR A 62 -1.69 17.79 26.14
N THR A 63 -0.46 17.26 26.08
CA THR A 63 -0.16 15.85 26.40
C THR A 63 -0.51 15.44 27.83
N ARG A 64 -0.82 16.38 28.73
CA ARG A 64 -1.09 16.11 30.15
C ARG A 64 -2.41 16.70 30.67
N GLU A 65 -2.95 17.74 30.04
CA GLU A 65 -4.09 18.49 30.58
C GLU A 65 -4.88 19.25 29.51
N ILE A 66 -6.16 19.51 29.79
CA ILE A 66 -7.06 20.33 28.95
C ILE A 66 -7.07 21.75 29.51
N LYS A 67 -6.80 22.73 28.67
CA LYS A 67 -6.75 24.15 29.02
C LYS A 67 -7.71 24.99 28.18
N ARG A 68 -8.19 26.08 28.76
CA ARG A 68 -8.94 27.13 28.08
C ARG A 68 -7.98 28.26 27.72
N LEU A 69 -7.97 28.65 26.45
CA LEU A 69 -7.34 29.87 25.98
C LEU A 69 -8.42 30.93 25.84
N GLU A 70 -8.33 31.98 26.66
CA GLU A 70 -9.26 33.10 26.57
C GLU A 70 -8.92 34.00 25.37
N GLY A 71 -9.95 34.39 24.61
CA GLY A 71 -9.79 35.34 23.52
C GLY A 71 -9.99 36.79 23.96
N ALA A 72 -9.53 37.70 23.11
CA ALA A 72 -9.72 39.13 23.33
C ALA A 72 -11.18 39.53 23.08
N PRO A 73 -11.84 40.25 24.01
CA PRO A 73 -13.17 40.82 23.76
C PRO A 73 -13.13 41.81 22.59
N ALA A 74 -14.06 41.68 21.66
CA ALA A 74 -14.23 42.61 20.53
C ALA A 74 -15.67 42.54 20.01
N ASP A 75 -16.14 43.60 19.32
CA ASP A 75 -17.48 43.61 18.71
C ASP A 75 -17.64 42.46 17.67
N TRP A 76 -16.56 42.10 16.98
CA TRP A 76 -16.45 40.89 16.16
C TRP A 76 -15.32 40.00 16.70
N PRO A 77 -15.59 39.17 17.72
CA PRO A 77 -14.56 38.40 18.41
C PRO A 77 -13.96 37.35 17.47
N LYS A 78 -12.64 37.39 17.32
CA LYS A 78 -11.85 36.44 16.53
C LYS A 78 -11.37 35.29 17.41
N LEU A 79 -11.18 34.12 16.80
CA LEU A 79 -10.65 32.95 17.50
C LEU A 79 -9.15 33.15 17.82
N PRO A 80 -8.71 32.85 19.06
CA PRO A 80 -7.29 32.82 19.43
C PRO A 80 -6.50 31.79 18.60
N ILE A 81 -5.20 32.02 18.41
CA ILE A 81 -4.31 31.04 17.78
C ILE A 81 -3.92 30.00 18.84
N VAL A 82 -4.09 28.72 18.52
CA VAL A 82 -3.72 27.61 19.39
C VAL A 82 -2.19 27.47 19.46
N PRO A 83 -1.56 27.29 20.64
CA PRO A 83 -0.12 27.09 20.76
C PRO A 83 0.37 25.83 20.03
N GLU A 84 1.58 25.90 19.49
CA GLU A 84 2.20 24.81 18.74
C GLU A 84 2.36 23.54 19.60
N GLY A 85 2.04 22.36 19.04
CA GLY A 85 2.08 21.08 19.75
C GLY A 85 0.88 20.78 20.64
N THR A 86 -0.25 21.51 20.49
CA THR A 86 -1.48 21.28 21.24
C THR A 86 -2.69 21.05 20.32
N LEU A 87 -3.69 20.29 20.78
CA LEU A 87 -4.87 19.92 19.98
C LEU A 87 -6.08 20.77 20.37
N GLY A 88 -6.58 21.62 19.46
CA GLY A 88 -7.84 22.35 19.67
C GLY A 88 -9.05 21.42 19.62
N LEU A 89 -9.89 21.43 20.67
CA LEU A 89 -11.05 20.55 20.79
C LEU A 89 -12.35 21.26 20.36
N CYS A 90 -12.61 22.44 20.91
CA CYS A 90 -13.80 23.22 20.58
C CYS A 90 -13.57 24.72 20.79
N SER A 91 -14.41 25.53 20.15
CA SER A 91 -14.54 26.95 20.46
C SER A 91 -15.78 27.23 21.29
N VAL A 92 -15.65 28.14 22.25
CA VAL A 92 -16.71 28.59 23.15
C VAL A 92 -17.01 30.05 22.84
N GLY A 93 -18.18 30.31 22.27
CA GLY A 93 -18.72 31.65 22.08
C GLY A 93 -19.34 32.14 23.37
N CYS A 94 -18.80 33.23 23.92
CA CYS A 94 -19.32 33.94 25.08
C CYS A 94 -20.04 35.21 24.58
N PRO A 95 -21.38 35.19 24.40
CA PRO A 95 -22.13 36.38 24.01
C PRO A 95 -22.08 37.47 25.10
N PRO A 96 -22.26 38.75 24.73
CA PRO A 96 -22.23 39.83 25.71
C PRO A 96 -23.38 39.71 26.71
N ASN A 97 -23.08 39.93 27.99
CA ASN A 97 -24.05 39.95 29.10
C ASN A 97 -25.00 38.72 29.16
N SER A 98 -24.49 37.53 28.87
CA SER A 98 -25.26 36.28 28.98
C SER A 98 -24.41 35.15 29.55
N VAL A 99 -25.06 34.26 30.29
CA VAL A 99 -24.47 33.01 30.82
C VAL A 99 -24.61 31.84 29.84
N ASP A 100 -25.38 32.02 28.76
CA ASP A 100 -25.62 30.98 27.75
C ASP A 100 -24.45 30.91 26.76
N LEU A 101 -23.50 30.05 27.06
CA LEU A 101 -22.33 29.79 26.22
C LEU A 101 -22.69 28.89 25.04
N THR A 102 -22.21 29.24 23.85
CA THR A 102 -22.35 28.41 22.64
C THR A 102 -21.07 27.62 22.39
N VAL A 103 -21.16 26.30 22.30
CA VAL A 103 -19.99 25.44 22.06
C VAL A 103 -20.07 24.87 20.65
N SER A 104 -19.04 25.12 19.83
CA SER A 104 -18.87 24.49 18.52
C SER A 104 -17.62 23.62 18.51
N ASN A 105 -17.80 22.32 18.30
CA ASN A 105 -16.73 21.33 18.24
C ASN A 105 -15.98 21.45 16.91
N PHE A 106 -14.64 21.34 16.92
CA PHE A 106 -13.83 21.38 15.70
C PHE A 106 -13.90 20.08 14.88
N GLY A 107 -14.58 19.04 15.38
CA GLY A 107 -14.92 17.88 14.56
C GLY A 107 -13.69 17.11 14.06
N LEU A 108 -12.67 16.94 14.91
CA LEU A 108 -11.56 16.02 14.65
C LEU A 108 -12.05 14.57 14.72
N THR A 109 -12.82 14.15 13.71
CA THR A 109 -13.18 12.76 13.52
C THR A 109 -11.97 12.03 12.95
N ARG A 110 -11.62 10.90 13.56
CA ARG A 110 -10.73 9.94 12.91
C ARG A 110 -11.44 9.44 11.67
N ILE A 111 -10.95 9.85 10.50
CA ILE A 111 -11.42 9.32 9.22
C ILE A 111 -10.78 7.95 9.04
N THR A 112 -11.59 6.92 8.83
CA THR A 112 -11.07 5.58 8.48
C THR A 112 -10.67 5.54 7.00
N MET A 113 -9.82 4.58 6.61
CA MET A 113 -9.41 4.46 5.20
C MET A 113 -10.60 4.21 4.27
N ASP A 114 -11.64 3.52 4.74
CA ASP A 114 -12.88 3.31 3.98
C ASP A 114 -13.61 4.63 3.70
N GLN A 115 -13.70 5.52 4.69
CA GLN A 115 -14.30 6.84 4.51
C GLN A 115 -13.46 7.73 3.58
N ILE A 116 -12.13 7.61 3.61
CA ILE A 116 -11.27 8.30 2.63
C ILE A 116 -11.54 7.77 1.22
N HIS A 117 -11.70 6.46 1.04
CA HIS A 117 -12.06 5.89 -0.27
C HIS A 117 -13.44 6.36 -0.76
N GLU A 118 -14.43 6.44 0.11
CA GLU A 118 -15.74 7.01 -0.25
C GLU A 118 -15.61 8.47 -0.71
N ILE A 119 -14.86 9.30 0.02
CA ILE A 119 -14.61 10.70 -0.38
C ILE A 119 -13.85 10.77 -1.70
N ILE A 120 -12.86 9.92 -1.95
CA ILE A 120 -12.13 9.87 -3.22
C ILE A 120 -13.11 9.56 -4.37
N LYS A 121 -13.99 8.59 -4.18
CA LYS A 121 -15.00 8.22 -5.18
C LYS A 121 -15.97 9.36 -5.46
N ASP A 122 -16.47 10.02 -4.42
CA ASP A 122 -17.36 11.18 -4.57
C ASP A 122 -16.67 12.33 -5.31
N VAL A 123 -15.38 12.56 -5.04
CA VAL A 123 -14.58 13.57 -5.75
C VAL A 123 -14.38 13.20 -7.22
N GLU A 124 -14.18 11.92 -7.55
CA GLU A 124 -14.11 11.45 -8.94
C GLU A 124 -15.43 11.67 -9.69
N ASP A 125 -16.56 11.34 -9.06
CA ASP A 125 -17.89 11.55 -9.63
C ASP A 125 -18.20 13.05 -9.82
N LEU A 126 -17.81 13.90 -8.85
CA LEU A 126 -17.92 15.36 -8.97
C LEU A 126 -17.08 15.92 -10.11
N LYS A 127 -15.83 15.47 -10.26
CA LYS A 127 -14.95 15.88 -11.36
C LYS A 127 -15.55 15.51 -12.71
N TYR A 128 -16.12 14.32 -12.83
CA TYR A 128 -16.80 13.89 -14.05
C TYR A 128 -18.02 14.75 -14.37
N ASN A 129 -18.88 14.99 -13.38
CA ASN A 129 -20.10 15.79 -13.58
C ASN A 129 -19.78 17.26 -13.92
N ASP A 130 -18.75 17.85 -13.30
CA ASP A 130 -18.29 19.20 -13.63
C ASP A 130 -17.73 19.27 -15.05
N ALA A 131 -16.88 18.31 -15.45
CA ALA A 131 -16.35 18.23 -16.81
C ALA A 131 -17.48 18.13 -17.86
N GLN A 132 -18.48 17.28 -17.60
CA GLN A 132 -19.66 17.14 -18.44
C GLN A 132 -20.48 18.45 -18.51
N PHE A 133 -20.68 19.13 -17.39
CA PHE A 133 -21.42 20.39 -17.35
C PHE A 133 -20.71 21.51 -18.13
N GLN A 134 -19.39 21.66 -17.94
CA GLN A 134 -18.59 22.63 -18.66
C GLN A 134 -18.63 22.38 -20.18
N MET A 135 -18.47 21.11 -20.58
CA MET A 135 -18.50 20.72 -21.99
C MET A 135 -19.88 20.95 -22.62
N ASN A 136 -20.96 20.66 -21.90
CA ASN A 136 -22.31 20.96 -22.36
C ASN A 136 -22.55 22.46 -22.55
N ASN A 137 -22.06 23.30 -21.63
CA ASN A 137 -22.16 24.76 -21.77
C ASN A 137 -21.33 25.29 -22.95
N GLU A 138 -20.14 24.76 -23.21
CA GLU A 138 -19.36 25.11 -24.40
C GLU A 138 -20.11 24.72 -25.68
N LEU A 139 -20.61 23.49 -25.73
CA LEU A 139 -21.34 22.97 -26.88
C LEU A 139 -22.64 23.74 -27.14
N GLN A 140 -23.36 24.20 -26.11
CA GLN A 140 -24.54 25.05 -26.28
C GLN A 140 -24.22 26.39 -26.96
N ASN A 141 -23.04 26.95 -26.72
CA ASN A 141 -22.65 28.26 -27.26
C ASN A 141 -21.86 28.18 -28.60
N ARG A 142 -21.51 26.98 -29.08
CA ARG A 142 -20.72 26.80 -30.32
C ARG A 142 -21.41 27.23 -31.61
N ASP A 143 -22.73 27.12 -31.69
CA ASP A 143 -23.52 27.57 -32.83
C ASP A 143 -24.89 28.09 -32.40
N ALA A 144 -25.40 29.06 -33.18
CA ALA A 144 -26.63 29.80 -32.89
C ALA A 144 -27.92 29.05 -33.28
N GLN A 145 -27.83 27.80 -33.72
CA GLN A 145 -29.00 27.00 -34.10
C GLN A 145 -29.72 26.50 -32.85
N THR A 146 -31.06 26.44 -32.90
CA THR A 146 -31.85 25.81 -31.84
C THR A 146 -31.45 24.34 -31.72
N LYS A 147 -31.01 23.94 -30.52
CA LYS A 147 -30.59 22.58 -30.23
C LYS A 147 -31.74 21.80 -29.61
N LYS A 148 -32.03 20.63 -30.18
CA LYS A 148 -32.95 19.63 -29.60
C LYS A 148 -32.29 18.80 -28.52
N GLY A 149 -30.96 18.72 -28.52
CA GLY A 149 -30.17 18.03 -27.51
C GLY A 149 -28.66 18.26 -27.69
N VAL A 150 -27.90 17.98 -26.63
CA VAL A 150 -26.44 18.01 -26.60
C VAL A 150 -25.96 16.70 -26.00
N TYR A 151 -24.83 16.20 -26.49
CA TYR A 151 -24.16 15.01 -25.96
C TYR A 151 -22.67 15.32 -25.76
N SER A 152 -22.10 14.84 -24.66
CA SER A 152 -20.70 15.05 -24.30
C SER A 152 -20.10 13.81 -23.66
N ASP A 153 -18.87 13.49 -24.05
CA ASP A 153 -18.06 12.42 -23.45
C ASP A 153 -16.59 12.88 -23.42
N ASP A 154 -15.97 12.81 -22.24
CA ASP A 154 -14.57 13.14 -21.99
C ASP A 154 -13.70 11.89 -21.75
N PHE A 155 -14.28 10.69 -21.88
CA PHE A 155 -13.64 9.40 -21.66
C PHE A 155 -12.96 9.23 -20.29
N SER A 156 -13.37 9.98 -19.28
CA SER A 156 -12.92 9.77 -17.89
C SER A 156 -13.59 8.54 -17.25
N ASN A 157 -14.74 8.11 -17.77
CA ASN A 157 -15.39 6.86 -17.41
C ASN A 157 -16.09 6.22 -18.63
N GLU A 158 -16.71 5.06 -18.42
CA GLU A 158 -17.41 4.31 -19.47
C GLU A 158 -18.94 4.58 -19.47
N ALA A 159 -19.44 5.51 -18.65
CA ALA A 159 -20.88 5.67 -18.43
C ALA A 159 -21.65 6.09 -19.70
N GLN A 160 -20.99 6.87 -20.56
CA GLN A 160 -21.53 7.35 -21.83
C GLN A 160 -21.41 6.35 -22.97
N SER A 161 -20.65 5.27 -22.76
CA SER A 161 -20.34 4.25 -23.76
C SER A 161 -21.26 3.04 -23.64
N ASP A 162 -21.65 2.47 -24.77
CA ASP A 162 -22.45 1.25 -24.81
C ASP A 162 -21.55 0.01 -24.90
N ILE A 163 -20.89 -0.31 -23.78
CA ILE A 163 -19.92 -1.42 -23.68
C ILE A 163 -20.56 -2.80 -23.90
N TYR A 164 -21.88 -2.91 -23.83
CA TYR A 164 -22.61 -4.17 -23.98
C TYR A 164 -23.15 -4.38 -25.40
N HIS A 165 -22.99 -3.40 -26.29
CA HIS A 165 -23.41 -3.53 -27.68
C HIS A 165 -22.50 -4.51 -28.44
N SER A 166 -23.06 -5.36 -29.30
CA SER A 166 -22.31 -6.38 -30.03
C SER A 166 -21.24 -5.83 -30.98
N GLU A 167 -21.46 -4.63 -31.53
CA GLU A 167 -20.48 -3.91 -32.35
C GLU A 167 -19.39 -3.19 -31.53
N TRP A 168 -19.55 -3.03 -30.20
CA TRP A 168 -18.58 -2.32 -29.39
C TRP A 168 -17.30 -3.15 -29.20
N SER A 169 -16.15 -2.56 -29.53
CA SER A 169 -14.84 -3.24 -29.50
C SER A 169 -13.68 -2.26 -29.27
N ALA A 170 -13.98 -1.10 -28.68
CA ALA A 170 -13.00 -0.12 -28.25
C ALA A 170 -12.51 -0.40 -26.82
N ARG A 171 -11.51 0.34 -26.37
CA ARG A 171 -11.16 0.49 -24.95
C ARG A 171 -11.27 1.96 -24.56
N ILE A 172 -11.60 2.20 -23.30
CA ILE A 172 -11.58 3.54 -22.71
C ILE A 172 -10.44 3.58 -21.69
N ASP A 173 -9.48 4.44 -21.97
CA ASP A 173 -8.43 4.80 -21.04
C ASP A 173 -8.91 5.95 -20.17
N ARG A 174 -9.38 5.62 -18.97
CA ARG A 174 -9.90 6.60 -17.99
C ARG A 174 -8.83 7.54 -17.46
N VAL A 175 -7.56 7.11 -17.48
CA VAL A 175 -6.43 7.87 -16.93
C VAL A 175 -5.94 8.90 -17.93
N ARG A 176 -5.58 8.47 -19.15
CA ARG A 176 -5.15 9.39 -20.22
C ARG A 176 -6.35 9.98 -20.99
N ARG A 177 -7.57 9.64 -20.60
CA ARG A 177 -8.85 10.13 -21.12
C ARG A 177 -8.98 9.98 -22.63
N PHE A 178 -8.90 8.75 -23.15
CA PHE A 178 -9.13 8.53 -24.58
C PHE A 178 -9.78 7.19 -24.89
N ALA A 179 -10.53 7.15 -25.99
CA ALA A 179 -10.97 5.91 -26.63
C ALA A 179 -9.99 5.47 -27.72
N ALA A 180 -9.73 4.16 -27.80
CA ALA A 180 -8.85 3.54 -28.80
C ALA A 180 -9.35 2.12 -29.15
N PRO A 181 -8.80 1.45 -30.17
CA PRO A 181 -9.05 0.01 -30.37
C PRO A 181 -8.77 -0.80 -29.10
N ALA A 182 -9.49 -1.90 -28.88
CA ALA A 182 -9.20 -2.78 -27.75
C ALA A 182 -7.77 -3.35 -27.82
N ARG A 183 -7.31 -3.98 -26.72
CA ARG A 183 -6.04 -4.71 -26.69
C ARG A 183 -6.25 -6.05 -26.01
N THR A 184 -5.54 -7.05 -26.49
CA THR A 184 -5.45 -8.35 -25.81
C THR A 184 -4.25 -8.30 -24.89
N ALA A 185 -4.41 -8.75 -23.65
CA ALA A 185 -3.31 -8.83 -22.72
C ALA A 185 -3.04 -10.27 -22.30
N SER A 186 -1.77 -10.56 -22.08
CA SER A 186 -1.28 -11.88 -21.70
C SER A 186 -0.29 -11.73 -20.56
N ALA A 187 -0.48 -12.50 -19.50
CA ALA A 187 0.45 -12.59 -18.38
C ALA A 187 1.33 -13.83 -18.51
N ALA A 188 2.60 -13.71 -18.16
CA ALA A 188 3.50 -14.85 -18.04
C ALA A 188 4.35 -14.72 -16.77
N VAL A 189 4.31 -15.74 -15.91
CA VAL A 189 5.23 -15.86 -14.76
C VAL A 189 6.62 -16.14 -15.31
N LEU A 190 7.59 -15.31 -14.97
CA LEU A 190 8.96 -15.45 -15.43
C LEU A 190 9.68 -16.58 -14.67
N THR A 191 10.37 -17.42 -15.43
CA THR A 191 11.25 -18.47 -14.86
C THR A 191 12.70 -18.00 -14.91
N VAL A 192 13.45 -18.13 -13.83
CA VAL A 192 14.86 -17.72 -13.78
C VAL A 192 15.74 -18.64 -14.63
N ASN A 193 16.69 -18.04 -15.35
CA ASN A 193 17.79 -18.73 -15.98
C ASN A 193 19.01 -18.74 -15.04
N HIS A 194 19.16 -19.83 -14.28
CA HIS A 194 20.20 -19.96 -13.27
C HIS A 194 21.63 -19.92 -13.84
N SER A 195 21.86 -20.41 -15.06
CA SER A 195 23.21 -20.43 -15.65
C SER A 195 23.65 -19.06 -16.17
N ALA A 196 22.70 -18.19 -16.51
CA ALA A 196 22.96 -16.83 -16.98
C ALA A 196 22.84 -15.77 -15.87
N SER A 197 22.52 -16.17 -14.65
CA SER A 197 22.36 -15.26 -13.50
C SER A 197 23.62 -15.24 -12.63
N ASN A 198 23.95 -14.07 -12.09
CA ASN A 198 24.96 -13.88 -11.05
C ASN A 198 24.28 -13.31 -9.79
N ALA A 199 23.56 -14.17 -9.08
CA ALA A 199 22.84 -13.85 -7.86
C ALA A 199 22.80 -15.07 -6.93
N MET A 200 22.63 -14.83 -5.64
CA MET A 200 22.39 -15.88 -4.67
C MET A 200 20.89 -16.18 -4.57
N PHE A 201 20.49 -17.43 -4.79
CA PHE A 201 19.10 -17.88 -4.66
C PHE A 201 18.92 -18.65 -3.35
N LYS A 202 18.01 -18.19 -2.48
CA LYS A 202 17.65 -18.82 -1.20
C LYS A 202 16.14 -18.84 -1.04
N GLY A 203 15.54 -20.03 -1.00
CA GLY A 203 14.08 -20.17 -0.91
C GLY A 203 13.37 -19.57 -2.14
N SER A 204 12.71 -18.43 -1.99
CA SER A 204 12.16 -17.61 -3.09
C SER A 204 12.89 -16.29 -3.31
N LEU A 205 13.91 -16.00 -2.50
CA LEU A 205 14.63 -14.74 -2.55
C LEU A 205 15.83 -14.88 -3.49
N ALA A 206 15.99 -13.88 -4.35
CA ALA A 206 17.23 -13.59 -5.04
C ALA A 206 17.89 -12.39 -4.36
N LEU A 207 19.14 -12.59 -3.94
CA LEU A 207 20.02 -11.61 -3.31
C LEU A 207 21.27 -11.44 -4.18
N LEU A 208 22.07 -10.42 -3.91
CA LEU A 208 23.42 -10.32 -4.45
C LEU A 208 24.22 -11.59 -4.10
N SER A 209 25.10 -12.00 -5.01
CA SER A 209 26.08 -13.04 -4.71
C SER A 209 26.92 -12.60 -3.51
N GLY A 210 27.18 -13.50 -2.57
CA GLY A 210 27.88 -13.16 -1.34
C GLY A 210 28.60 -14.34 -0.73
N THR A 211 29.63 -14.05 0.06
CA THR A 211 30.37 -15.06 0.83
C THR A 211 29.92 -15.02 2.28
N GLU A 212 29.63 -16.17 2.85
CA GLU A 212 29.23 -16.27 4.26
C GLU A 212 30.45 -16.05 5.18
N ARG A 213 30.28 -15.24 6.23
CA ARG A 213 31.27 -14.91 7.25
C ARG A 213 30.69 -15.08 8.64
N VAL A 214 31.56 -15.34 9.61
CA VAL A 214 31.20 -15.34 11.03
C VAL A 214 31.11 -13.88 11.49
N LEU A 215 29.95 -13.47 11.98
CA LEU A 215 29.69 -12.13 12.51
C LEU A 215 29.86 -12.06 14.03
N VAL A 216 29.42 -13.11 14.71
CA VAL A 216 29.58 -13.28 16.16
C VAL A 216 30.21 -14.63 16.41
N GLU A 217 31.21 -14.67 17.28
CA GLU A 217 31.89 -15.90 17.69
C GLU A 217 32.08 -15.91 19.21
N GLN A 218 31.51 -16.92 19.86
CA GLN A 218 31.80 -17.29 21.24
C GLN A 218 31.99 -18.80 21.29
N THR A 219 33.25 -19.25 21.24
CA THR A 219 33.63 -20.67 21.14
C THR A 219 34.14 -21.26 22.44
N ASP A 220 34.49 -20.43 23.42
CA ASP A 220 34.90 -20.93 24.73
C ASP A 220 33.69 -21.50 25.49
N TRP A 221 33.95 -22.43 26.40
CA TRP A 221 32.93 -23.05 27.24
C TRP A 221 33.56 -23.65 28.49
N SER A 222 32.78 -23.67 29.56
CA SER A 222 33.18 -24.21 30.87
C SER A 222 32.17 -25.18 31.44
N GLU A 223 30.89 -25.03 31.06
CA GLU A 223 29.77 -25.74 31.65
C GLU A 223 28.81 -26.25 30.58
N VAL A 224 27.88 -27.11 31.00
CA VAL A 224 26.78 -27.59 30.17
C VAL A 224 25.45 -27.18 30.78
N LYS A 225 24.53 -26.72 29.95
CA LYS A 225 23.19 -26.30 30.36
C LYS A 225 22.14 -27.14 29.67
N ASN A 226 21.16 -27.65 30.42
CA ASN A 226 20.01 -28.32 29.84
C ASN A 226 19.14 -27.29 29.11
N ILE A 227 18.62 -27.65 27.93
CA ILE A 227 17.62 -26.80 27.27
C ILE A 227 16.37 -26.80 28.13
N ASN A 228 15.74 -27.95 28.39
CA ASN A 228 14.48 -28.04 29.15
C ASN A 228 14.65 -28.82 30.47
N PRO A 229 15.28 -28.22 31.51
CA PRO A 229 15.60 -28.92 32.76
C PRO A 229 14.36 -29.34 33.57
N TYR A 230 13.27 -28.59 33.49
CA TYR A 230 12.07 -28.83 34.29
C TYR A 230 11.03 -29.71 33.58
N ALA A 231 11.25 -30.06 32.30
CA ALA A 231 10.29 -30.80 31.46
C ALA A 231 8.87 -30.18 31.47
N VAL A 232 8.79 -28.86 31.64
CA VAL A 232 7.52 -28.10 31.71
C VAL A 232 7.02 -27.73 30.32
N PHE A 233 7.94 -27.63 29.35
CA PHE A 233 7.61 -27.24 27.99
C PHE A 233 7.11 -28.42 27.17
N GLU A 234 5.94 -28.24 26.56
CA GLU A 234 5.35 -29.19 25.62
C GLU A 234 6.01 -29.07 24.25
N LYS A 235 5.62 -29.97 23.34
CA LYS A 235 6.11 -29.93 21.95
C LYS A 235 5.78 -28.56 21.35
N PRO A 236 6.71 -27.90 20.64
CA PRO A 236 6.42 -26.68 19.91
C PRO A 236 5.23 -26.85 18.96
N ASP A 237 4.38 -25.82 18.86
CA ASP A 237 3.22 -25.83 17.96
C ASP A 237 3.64 -26.06 16.50
N ALA A 238 2.75 -26.69 15.73
CA ALA A 238 2.91 -26.79 14.30
C ALA A 238 2.95 -25.39 13.67
N SER A 239 3.95 -25.15 12.83
CA SER A 239 4.11 -23.91 12.09
C SER A 239 4.10 -24.21 10.60
N VAL A 240 3.63 -23.24 9.81
CA VAL A 240 3.64 -23.31 8.34
C VAL A 240 4.21 -22.02 7.80
N GLU A 241 5.02 -22.17 6.76
CA GLU A 241 5.60 -21.10 5.99
C GLU A 241 5.19 -21.26 4.51
N ILE A 242 4.75 -20.17 3.88
CA ILE A 242 4.29 -20.15 2.48
C ILE A 242 5.23 -19.27 1.65
N THR A 243 5.53 -19.71 0.44
CA THR A 243 6.54 -19.09 -0.42
C THR A 243 6.18 -19.21 -1.91
N PRO A 244 5.83 -18.11 -2.61
CA PRO A 244 5.61 -16.75 -2.10
C PRO A 244 4.34 -16.66 -1.22
N ASN A 245 4.31 -15.71 -0.30
CA ASN A 245 3.15 -15.39 0.56
C ASN A 245 2.20 -14.37 -0.08
N ILE A 246 2.44 -14.05 -1.35
CA ILE A 246 1.56 -13.29 -2.22
C ILE A 246 1.45 -14.07 -3.52
N GLY A 247 0.28 -14.01 -4.14
CA GLY A 247 0.10 -14.60 -5.44
C GLY A 247 -1.27 -14.31 -6.03
N ARG A 248 -1.49 -14.80 -7.24
CA ARG A 248 -2.74 -14.63 -7.99
C ARG A 248 -3.50 -15.94 -8.09
N ARG A 249 -4.81 -15.87 -8.29
CA ARG A 249 -5.61 -17.04 -8.72
C ARG A 249 -4.98 -17.69 -9.96
N GLY A 250 -4.87 -19.02 -9.96
CA GLY A 250 -4.23 -19.80 -11.02
C GLY A 250 -2.71 -19.91 -10.92
N GLN A 251 -2.05 -19.16 -10.03
CA GLN A 251 -0.60 -19.21 -9.89
C GLN A 251 -0.14 -20.57 -9.35
N THR A 252 0.85 -21.16 -10.03
CA THR A 252 1.46 -22.44 -9.67
C THR A 252 2.77 -22.23 -8.90
N GLY A 253 3.23 -23.26 -8.19
CA GLY A 253 4.54 -23.24 -7.55
C GLY A 253 4.59 -22.52 -6.20
N ILE A 254 3.45 -22.33 -5.54
CA ILE A 254 3.41 -21.83 -4.16
C ILE A 254 3.93 -22.94 -3.25
N ALA A 255 5.18 -22.81 -2.80
CA ALA A 255 5.80 -23.75 -1.88
C ALA A 255 5.27 -23.54 -0.46
N VAL A 256 5.00 -24.65 0.24
CA VAL A 256 4.55 -24.68 1.63
C VAL A 256 5.46 -25.60 2.40
N VAL A 257 6.05 -25.07 3.46
CA VAL A 257 6.92 -25.80 4.38
C VAL A 257 6.24 -25.82 5.74
N GLY A 258 5.98 -27.02 6.25
CA GLY A 258 5.46 -27.24 7.59
C GLY A 258 6.55 -27.70 8.54
N SER A 259 6.45 -27.31 9.80
CA SER A 259 7.38 -27.67 10.88
C SER A 259 6.59 -28.10 12.12
N ASN A 260 7.19 -28.97 12.94
CA ASN A 260 6.60 -29.51 14.18
C ASN A 260 5.28 -30.29 14.02
N PHE A 261 5.02 -30.93 12.87
CA PHE A 261 3.91 -31.88 12.69
C PHE A 261 4.20 -33.23 13.36
N GLN A 262 3.27 -34.19 13.33
CA GLN A 262 3.55 -35.55 13.79
C GLN A 262 4.75 -36.14 13.03
N SER A 263 5.63 -36.85 13.75
CA SER A 263 6.73 -37.59 13.14
C SER A 263 6.19 -38.66 12.20
N ASN A 264 6.68 -38.70 10.95
CA ASN A 264 6.21 -39.61 9.90
C ASN A 264 4.69 -39.55 9.66
N ALA A 265 4.07 -38.38 9.81
CA ALA A 265 2.66 -38.18 9.51
C ALA A 265 2.36 -38.55 8.05
N ASN A 266 1.31 -39.34 7.85
CA ASN A 266 0.78 -39.69 6.53
C ASN A 266 -0.52 -38.92 6.27
N ASN A 267 -0.78 -38.57 5.01
CA ASN A 267 -1.98 -37.85 4.58
C ASN A 267 -2.11 -36.40 5.11
N VAL A 268 -0.99 -35.70 5.25
CA VAL A 268 -1.02 -34.26 5.51
C VAL A 268 -1.78 -33.55 4.39
N THR A 269 -2.73 -32.71 4.78
CA THR A 269 -3.62 -31.97 3.87
C THR A 269 -3.36 -30.49 3.99
N ILE A 270 -3.27 -29.81 2.84
CA ILE A 270 -3.09 -28.36 2.73
C ILE A 270 -4.36 -27.76 2.14
N ARG A 271 -4.88 -26.73 2.79
CA ARG A 271 -6.04 -25.98 2.35
C ARG A 271 -5.71 -24.52 2.13
N CYS A 272 -6.18 -23.92 1.05
CA CYS A 272 -6.12 -22.48 0.80
C CYS A 272 -7.55 -21.92 0.84
N ASP A 273 -7.82 -20.97 1.72
CA ASP A 273 -9.17 -20.39 1.93
C ASP A 273 -10.25 -21.48 2.15
N GLY A 274 -9.89 -22.53 2.89
CA GLY A 274 -10.76 -23.68 3.20
C GLY A 274 -10.84 -24.77 2.12
N GLN A 275 -10.32 -24.54 0.92
CA GLN A 275 -10.31 -25.53 -0.17
C GLN A 275 -9.05 -26.39 -0.15
N VAL A 276 -9.17 -27.70 -0.35
CA VAL A 276 -8.02 -28.62 -0.41
C VAL A 276 -7.22 -28.37 -1.69
N VAL A 277 -5.97 -27.93 -1.53
CA VAL A 277 -5.05 -27.62 -2.62
C VAL A 277 -3.91 -28.64 -2.77
N ALA A 278 -3.63 -29.39 -1.71
CA ALA A 278 -2.78 -30.58 -1.75
C ALA A 278 -3.22 -31.58 -0.67
N SER A 279 -3.11 -32.87 -0.94
CA SER A 279 -3.39 -33.95 0.01
C SER A 279 -2.44 -35.13 -0.22
N GLY A 280 -2.37 -36.06 0.74
CA GLY A 280 -1.44 -37.18 0.65
C GLY A 280 0.02 -36.78 0.83
N VAL A 281 0.29 -35.60 1.40
CA VAL A 281 1.66 -35.15 1.68
C VAL A 281 2.18 -35.90 2.91
N HIS A 282 3.47 -36.22 2.94
CA HIS A 282 4.12 -36.94 4.04
C HIS A 282 5.04 -36.02 4.84
N ALA A 283 5.05 -36.18 6.16
CA ALA A 283 6.04 -35.55 7.04
C ALA A 283 7.28 -36.45 7.23
N ASP A 284 8.45 -35.86 7.44
CA ASP A 284 9.67 -36.60 7.79
C ASP A 284 9.68 -37.06 9.27
N THR A 285 10.77 -37.73 9.68
CA THR A 285 10.95 -38.22 11.05
C THR A 285 11.02 -37.10 12.10
N ALA A 286 11.30 -35.86 11.70
CA ALA A 286 11.29 -34.67 12.55
C ALA A 286 9.97 -33.90 12.49
N GLY A 287 8.96 -34.37 11.75
CA GLY A 287 7.69 -33.69 11.58
C GLY A 287 7.76 -32.48 10.66
N ARG A 288 8.72 -32.43 9.73
CA ARG A 288 8.79 -31.42 8.68
C ARG A 288 8.00 -31.88 7.45
N VAL A 289 7.30 -30.95 6.83
CA VAL A 289 6.49 -31.18 5.63
C VAL A 289 6.97 -30.25 4.53
N THR A 290 7.08 -30.72 3.29
CA THR A 290 7.37 -29.86 2.14
C THR A 290 6.45 -30.22 1.00
N ALA A 291 5.76 -29.23 0.46
CA ALA A 291 4.85 -29.38 -0.66
C ALA A 291 4.81 -28.10 -1.50
N SER A 292 4.11 -28.17 -2.64
CA SER A 292 3.74 -27.00 -3.42
C SER A 292 2.31 -27.13 -3.92
N PHE A 293 1.61 -26.02 -4.09
CA PHE A 293 0.23 -26.02 -4.59
C PHE A 293 -0.01 -24.91 -5.63
N VAL A 294 -1.18 -24.97 -6.26
CA VAL A 294 -1.71 -23.96 -7.20
C VAL A 294 -2.83 -23.19 -6.50
N ILE A 295 -2.79 -21.85 -6.54
CA ILE A 295 -3.85 -21.02 -5.95
C ILE A 295 -5.15 -21.25 -6.75
N PRO A 296 -6.25 -21.72 -6.15
CA PRO A 296 -7.47 -22.04 -6.88
C PRO A 296 -8.14 -20.81 -7.52
N GLU A 297 -8.78 -21.01 -8.67
CA GLU A 297 -9.44 -19.97 -9.49
C GLU A 297 -10.70 -19.34 -8.85
N ASN A 298 -11.18 -19.88 -7.74
CA ASN A 298 -12.39 -19.42 -7.05
C ASN A 298 -12.11 -18.91 -5.62
N VAL A 299 -10.85 -18.71 -5.24
CA VAL A 299 -10.48 -18.10 -3.95
C VAL A 299 -10.71 -16.58 -3.97
N ARG A 300 -11.21 -16.02 -2.86
CA ARG A 300 -11.50 -14.58 -2.76
C ARG A 300 -10.21 -13.74 -2.64
N ASN A 301 -10.24 -12.49 -3.09
CA ASN A 301 -9.07 -11.59 -3.02
C ASN A 301 -8.77 -11.09 -1.60
N GLY A 302 -7.57 -10.55 -1.40
CA GLY A 302 -7.08 -10.01 -0.15
C GLY A 302 -6.36 -11.05 0.70
N ASN A 303 -6.23 -10.76 1.99
CA ASN A 303 -5.55 -11.65 2.92
C ASN A 303 -6.39 -12.92 3.16
N ARG A 304 -5.79 -14.06 2.85
CA ARG A 304 -6.35 -15.41 2.99
C ARG A 304 -5.43 -16.27 3.85
N THR A 305 -5.93 -17.41 4.24
CA THR A 305 -5.21 -18.35 5.11
C THR A 305 -4.94 -19.64 4.35
N VAL A 306 -3.68 -20.08 4.37
CA VAL A 306 -3.33 -21.46 4.06
C VAL A 306 -3.20 -22.22 5.37
N GLU A 307 -3.90 -23.34 5.47
CA GLU A 307 -3.90 -24.24 6.61
C GLU A 307 -3.26 -25.57 6.19
N MET A 308 -2.32 -26.06 6.97
CA MET A 308 -1.81 -27.42 6.85
C MET A 308 -2.24 -28.21 8.09
N THR A 309 -2.69 -29.44 7.89
CA THR A 309 -3.06 -30.33 9.01
C THR A 309 -2.71 -31.78 8.72
N ASP A 310 -2.22 -32.49 9.74
CA ASP A 310 -2.04 -33.94 9.74
C ASP A 310 -3.21 -34.69 10.42
N GLY A 311 -4.25 -33.96 10.84
CA GLY A 311 -5.41 -34.48 11.57
C GLY A 311 -5.30 -34.35 13.09
N LEU A 312 -4.09 -34.22 13.65
CA LEU A 312 -3.86 -33.97 15.08
C LEU A 312 -3.39 -32.53 15.34
N TYR A 313 -2.42 -32.07 14.56
CA TYR A 313 -1.90 -30.72 14.57
C TYR A 313 -2.36 -29.95 13.33
N SER A 314 -2.56 -28.65 13.50
CA SER A 314 -2.83 -27.74 12.41
C SER A 314 -2.03 -26.46 12.58
N ALA A 315 -1.59 -25.90 11.44
CA ALA A 315 -0.85 -24.66 11.39
C ALA A 315 -1.42 -23.80 10.27
N ARG A 316 -1.37 -22.47 10.46
CA ARG A 316 -1.95 -21.50 9.54
C ARG A 316 -0.93 -20.42 9.20
N ALA A 317 -0.91 -20.01 7.94
CA ALA A 317 -0.16 -18.86 7.49
C ALA A 317 -0.99 -17.99 6.54
N GLY A 318 -0.72 -16.69 6.57
CA GLY A 318 -1.36 -15.73 5.69
C GLY A 318 -0.77 -15.79 4.28
N ILE A 319 -1.64 -15.70 3.28
CA ILE A 319 -1.29 -15.46 1.89
C ILE A 319 -2.13 -14.30 1.36
N GLN A 320 -1.52 -13.33 0.71
CA GLN A 320 -2.25 -12.29 0.00
C GLN A 320 -2.61 -12.81 -1.39
N ILE A 321 -3.90 -12.97 -1.66
CA ILE A 321 -4.39 -13.40 -2.97
C ILE A 321 -4.91 -12.18 -3.71
N ASN A 322 -4.25 -11.83 -4.80
CA ASN A 322 -4.71 -10.78 -5.68
C ASN A 322 -5.64 -11.36 -6.73
N ASP A 323 -6.42 -10.47 -7.36
CA ASP A 323 -7.17 -10.86 -8.54
C ASP A 323 -6.24 -11.53 -9.56
N PRO A 324 -6.70 -12.59 -10.27
CA PRO A 324 -6.07 -13.04 -11.50
C PRO A 324 -5.98 -11.80 -12.33
N MET A 325 -4.79 -11.47 -12.78
CA MET A 325 -4.44 -10.14 -13.25
C MET A 325 -5.53 -9.55 -14.12
N VAL A 326 -6.45 -8.79 -13.49
CA VAL A 326 -7.48 -8.10 -14.21
C VAL A 326 -6.71 -6.97 -14.81
N ILE A 327 -6.54 -7.03 -16.12
CA ILE A 327 -5.86 -6.02 -16.89
C ILE A 327 -6.76 -4.77 -16.94
N THR A 328 -7.03 -4.21 -15.77
CA THR A 328 -7.55 -2.86 -15.59
C THR A 328 -6.38 -2.08 -15.05
N ARG A 329 -5.77 -1.40 -16.00
CA ARG A 329 -4.61 -0.54 -15.93
C ARG A 329 -4.51 0.25 -14.61
N ILE A 330 -3.45 0.01 -13.84
CA ILE A 330 -2.92 0.98 -12.90
C ILE A 330 -1.76 1.65 -13.64
N GLU A 331 -2.04 2.80 -14.24
CA GLU A 331 -1.01 3.75 -14.63
C GLU A 331 -1.41 5.09 -14.03
N ARG A 332 -0.47 5.84 -13.44
CA ARG A 332 -0.72 7.20 -12.93
C ARG A 332 0.12 8.20 -13.72
N ILE A 333 -0.49 9.34 -14.05
CA ILE A 333 0.15 10.49 -14.69
C ILE A 333 0.94 11.31 -13.65
N VAL A 334 2.05 11.87 -14.14
CA VAL A 334 3.05 12.72 -13.49
C VAL A 334 2.43 13.92 -12.76
N GLU A 335 2.48 13.89 -11.42
CA GLU A 335 3.04 14.91 -10.52
C GLU A 335 2.78 14.41 -9.10
N GLU A 336 3.57 13.41 -8.71
CA GLU A 336 3.95 13.08 -7.33
C GLU A 336 4.68 11.73 -7.41
N ARG A 337 5.97 11.80 -7.10
CA ARG A 337 6.89 10.67 -6.95
C ARG A 337 6.19 9.54 -6.19
N ILE A 338 6.17 8.33 -6.76
CA ILE A 338 5.67 7.14 -6.06
C ILE A 338 6.40 7.04 -4.72
N ILE A 339 5.66 7.23 -3.62
CA ILE A 339 6.05 6.68 -2.33
C ILE A 339 5.73 5.20 -2.44
N ARG A 340 6.69 4.42 -2.93
CA ARG A 340 6.63 2.96 -2.86
C ARG A 340 6.49 2.65 -1.38
N VAL A 341 5.39 2.05 -0.96
CA VAL A 341 5.32 1.51 0.40
C VAL A 341 6.34 0.38 0.42
N PRO A 342 7.45 0.50 1.17
CA PRO A 342 8.42 -0.59 1.22
C PRO A 342 7.72 -1.75 1.92
N VAL A 343 7.37 -2.80 1.17
CA VAL A 343 6.73 -3.99 1.75
C VAL A 343 7.80 -4.88 2.37
N VAL A 344 8.55 -4.32 3.32
CA VAL A 344 9.66 -4.99 4.02
C VAL A 344 9.16 -6.27 4.66
N GLN A 345 7.97 -6.27 5.26
CA GLN A 345 7.39 -7.45 5.92
C GLN A 345 7.01 -8.60 4.97
N VAL A 346 6.75 -8.32 3.69
CA VAL A 346 6.44 -9.38 2.71
C VAL A 346 7.72 -10.06 2.24
N VAL A 347 8.79 -9.29 2.07
CA VAL A 347 10.08 -9.82 1.61
C VAL A 347 10.90 -10.43 2.75
N TRP A 348 11.00 -9.72 3.88
CA TRP A 348 11.64 -10.16 5.11
C TRP A 348 10.58 -10.61 6.11
N ARG A 349 10.51 -11.93 6.30
CA ARG A 349 9.37 -12.56 6.96
C ARG A 349 9.42 -12.41 8.47
N THR A 350 8.24 -12.26 9.06
CA THR A 350 8.02 -12.39 10.49
C THR A 350 6.74 -13.17 10.78
N GLN A 351 6.77 -14.13 11.70
CA GLN A 351 5.57 -14.79 12.24
C GLN A 351 5.32 -14.33 13.67
N ILE A 352 4.07 -14.15 14.07
CA ILE A 352 3.71 -13.83 15.46
C ILE A 352 3.08 -15.07 16.08
N VAL A 353 3.66 -15.56 17.18
CA VAL A 353 3.11 -16.64 17.99
C VAL A 353 2.74 -16.11 19.37
N THR A 354 1.55 -16.46 19.86
CA THR A 354 0.94 -15.93 21.10
C THR A 354 1.11 -16.83 22.32
N VAL A 355 1.85 -17.94 22.21
CA VAL A 355 1.97 -18.97 23.26
C VAL A 355 3.31 -18.87 24.00
N ARG A 356 3.35 -19.43 25.22
CA ARG A 356 4.53 -19.59 26.08
C ARG A 356 5.69 -20.21 25.29
N SER A 357 6.80 -19.47 25.18
CA SER A 357 8.05 -19.89 24.53
C SER A 357 9.19 -20.24 25.50
N ASP A 358 9.61 -21.48 25.38
CA ASP A 358 10.81 -22.22 25.78
C ASP A 358 12.07 -21.58 26.42
N PRO A 359 12.85 -22.42 27.13
CA PRO A 359 13.63 -22.07 28.34
C PRO A 359 15.03 -21.51 28.16
N LEU A 360 15.63 -21.50 26.97
CA LEU A 360 17.02 -21.06 26.80
C LEU A 360 17.15 -20.14 25.58
N ALA A 361 17.61 -18.92 25.82
CA ALA A 361 17.78 -17.92 24.78
C ALA A 361 19.06 -17.13 24.96
N GLN A 362 19.71 -16.75 23.86
CA GLN A 362 20.84 -15.83 23.87
C GLN A 362 20.48 -14.62 23.03
N THR A 363 20.48 -13.43 23.65
CA THR A 363 20.25 -12.18 22.90
C THR A 363 21.49 -11.79 22.12
N PHE A 364 21.29 -11.12 20.98
CA PHE A 364 22.34 -10.54 20.17
C PHE A 364 21.88 -9.28 19.45
N SER A 365 22.82 -8.41 19.05
CA SER A 365 22.54 -7.19 18.30
C SER A 365 23.73 -6.83 17.41
N PHE A 366 23.49 -5.99 16.41
CA PHE A 366 24.52 -5.49 15.51
C PHE A 366 24.53 -3.97 15.48
N THR A 367 25.69 -3.38 15.27
CA THR A 367 25.86 -1.92 15.09
C THR A 367 25.58 -1.46 13.66
N GLN A 368 25.46 -2.40 12.72
CA GLN A 368 25.20 -2.17 11.31
C GLN A 368 24.16 -3.19 10.83
N ASP A 369 23.43 -2.85 9.78
CA ASP A 369 22.49 -3.77 9.14
C ASP A 369 23.23 -5.01 8.61
N LYS A 370 22.67 -6.20 8.76
CA LYS A 370 23.27 -7.47 8.31
C LYS A 370 22.20 -8.39 7.77
N VAL A 371 22.53 -9.21 6.77
CA VAL A 371 21.70 -10.35 6.36
C VAL A 371 22.27 -11.63 6.98
N ILE A 372 21.49 -12.26 7.85
CA ILE A 372 21.90 -13.44 8.61
C ILE A 372 21.44 -14.71 7.90
N SER A 373 22.36 -15.67 7.78
CA SER A 373 22.19 -16.90 7.01
C SER A 373 21.98 -18.13 7.89
N SER A 374 22.73 -18.23 8.99
CA SER A 374 22.78 -19.42 9.82
C SER A 374 23.31 -19.14 11.21
N VAL A 375 23.07 -20.07 12.14
CA VAL A 375 23.64 -20.07 13.49
C VAL A 375 24.36 -21.39 13.74
N GLY A 376 25.58 -21.32 14.26
CA GLY A 376 26.35 -22.47 14.75
C GLY A 376 26.09 -22.69 16.24
N LEU A 377 25.67 -23.90 16.61
CA LEU A 377 25.33 -24.28 17.97
C LEU A 377 26.11 -25.53 18.40
N TYR A 378 26.43 -25.64 19.69
CA TYR A 378 27.25 -26.73 20.23
C TYR A 378 26.50 -27.56 21.27
N PHE A 379 26.06 -28.75 20.86
CA PHE A 379 25.34 -29.70 21.70
C PHE A 379 26.30 -30.69 22.37
N THR A 380 26.07 -31.02 23.64
CA THR A 380 26.82 -32.07 24.36
C THR A 380 26.00 -33.34 24.55
N ALA A 381 24.67 -33.23 24.53
CA ALA A 381 23.73 -34.35 24.54
C ALA A 381 22.53 -34.05 23.65
N LYS A 382 21.92 -35.10 23.09
CA LYS A 382 20.71 -35.04 22.27
C LYS A 382 19.75 -36.16 22.63
N ASP A 383 18.48 -35.95 22.35
CA ASP A 383 17.45 -36.99 22.44
C ASP A 383 17.54 -37.95 21.24
N PRO A 384 17.24 -39.26 21.39
CA PRO A 384 17.28 -40.21 20.27
C PRO A 384 16.13 -40.04 19.26
N SER A 385 14.99 -39.47 19.65
CA SER A 385 13.80 -39.41 18.79
C SER A 385 13.12 -38.04 18.72
N ILE A 386 13.26 -37.21 19.76
CA ILE A 386 12.61 -35.91 19.84
C ILE A 386 13.46 -34.83 19.16
N PRO A 387 12.92 -34.03 18.21
CA PRO A 387 13.66 -32.96 17.56
C PRO A 387 13.90 -31.74 18.48
N VAL A 388 14.78 -30.85 18.04
CA VAL A 388 15.02 -29.52 18.65
C VAL A 388 14.77 -28.44 17.60
N THR A 389 14.03 -27.40 17.95
CA THR A 389 13.68 -26.29 17.05
C THR A 389 14.49 -25.06 17.44
N VAL A 390 15.07 -24.40 16.44
CA VAL A 390 15.90 -23.20 16.62
C VAL A 390 15.19 -22.04 15.94
N GLN A 391 14.97 -20.96 16.69
CA GLN A 391 14.28 -19.77 16.21
C GLN A 391 15.14 -18.53 16.42
N ILE A 392 14.98 -17.55 15.53
CA ILE A 392 15.41 -16.18 15.75
C ILE A 392 14.19 -15.35 16.08
N ARG A 393 14.21 -14.68 17.23
CA ARG A 393 13.09 -13.88 17.72
C ARG A 393 13.45 -12.42 17.90
N GLY A 394 12.43 -11.57 17.84
CA GLY A 394 12.53 -10.18 18.27
C GLY A 394 12.69 -10.08 19.79
N VAL A 395 13.21 -8.95 20.24
CA VAL A 395 13.42 -8.67 21.67
C VAL A 395 12.63 -7.42 22.07
N THR A 396 11.88 -7.52 23.16
CA THR A 396 11.21 -6.38 23.80
C THR A 396 11.76 -6.24 25.21
N THR A 397 12.28 -5.05 25.57
CA THR A 397 12.85 -4.78 26.91
C THR A 397 13.91 -5.80 27.37
N GLY A 398 14.73 -6.31 26.43
CA GLY A 398 15.79 -7.28 26.71
C GLY A 398 15.35 -8.75 26.77
N LEU A 399 14.05 -9.04 26.59
CA LEU A 399 13.50 -10.40 26.59
C LEU A 399 12.95 -10.81 25.21
N PRO A 400 13.06 -12.09 24.80
CA PRO A 400 12.47 -12.58 23.55
C PRO A 400 10.95 -12.35 23.52
N ASN A 401 10.43 -11.88 22.39
CA ASN A 401 9.00 -11.67 22.17
C ASN A 401 8.41 -12.73 21.22
N GLY A 402 7.12 -12.60 20.87
CA GLY A 402 6.42 -13.56 20.00
C GLY A 402 6.76 -13.46 18.51
N VAL A 403 7.61 -12.51 18.08
CA VAL A 403 7.93 -12.29 16.67
C VAL A 403 9.10 -13.17 16.24
N ILE A 404 8.87 -14.11 15.34
CA ILE A 404 9.85 -15.06 14.79
C ILE A 404 10.30 -14.57 13.41
N PHE A 405 11.60 -14.34 13.23
CA PHE A 405 12.22 -13.91 11.98
C PHE A 405 12.73 -15.07 11.12
N ALA A 406 13.17 -16.15 11.77
CA ALA A 406 13.63 -17.36 11.11
C ALA A 406 13.43 -18.57 12.03
N GLU A 407 13.15 -19.73 11.45
CA GLU A 407 12.93 -20.98 12.18
C GLU A 407 13.58 -22.15 11.44
N LYS A 408 14.10 -23.12 12.21
CA LYS A 408 14.48 -24.44 11.70
C LYS A 408 14.30 -25.50 12.78
N VAL A 409 13.49 -26.52 12.48
CA VAL A 409 13.45 -27.78 13.24
C VAL A 409 14.70 -28.57 12.90
N LEU A 410 15.34 -29.25 13.84
CA LEU A 410 16.48 -30.16 13.66
C LEU A 410 16.09 -31.56 14.15
N ALA A 411 16.23 -32.57 13.27
CA ALA A 411 16.10 -33.96 13.68
C ALA A 411 17.28 -34.35 14.58
N PRO A 412 17.17 -35.36 15.45
CA PRO A 412 18.32 -35.93 16.16
C PRO A 412 19.50 -36.29 15.25
N GLY A 413 19.23 -36.73 14.01
CA GLY A 413 20.24 -37.02 13.00
C GLY A 413 21.01 -35.79 12.49
N ASP A 414 20.41 -34.60 12.55
CA ASP A 414 21.00 -33.33 12.10
C ASP A 414 21.89 -32.68 13.18
N VAL A 415 21.84 -33.19 14.42
CA VAL A 415 22.58 -32.65 15.57
C VAL A 415 23.92 -33.36 15.75
N ASN A 416 24.99 -32.59 15.60
CA ASN A 416 26.35 -33.02 15.89
C ASN A 416 26.67 -32.80 17.38
N LEU A 417 27.14 -33.86 18.05
CA LEU A 417 27.57 -33.78 19.44
C LEU A 417 29.03 -33.36 19.52
N ASN A 418 29.34 -32.49 20.47
CA ASN A 418 30.68 -31.97 20.77
C ASN A 418 31.40 -31.24 19.62
N ALA A 419 30.70 -31.01 18.52
CA ALA A 419 31.12 -30.28 17.34
C ALA A 419 30.03 -29.27 16.96
N GLU A 420 30.35 -28.41 15.99
CA GLU A 420 29.39 -27.41 15.52
C GLU A 420 28.23 -28.08 14.78
N THR A 421 27.00 -27.75 15.20
CA THR A 421 25.77 -27.99 14.46
C THR A 421 25.37 -26.69 13.78
N LYS A 422 25.57 -26.62 12.46
CA LYS A 422 25.27 -25.41 11.68
C LYS A 422 23.82 -25.40 11.21
N VAL A 423 23.05 -24.49 11.78
CA VAL A 423 21.62 -24.32 11.54
C VAL A 423 21.40 -23.30 10.43
N VAL A 424 21.33 -23.77 9.19
CA VAL A 424 21.08 -22.93 8.00
C VAL A 424 19.59 -22.68 7.81
N PHE A 425 19.17 -21.41 7.82
CA PHE A 425 17.77 -21.01 7.55
C PHE A 425 17.48 -21.01 6.05
N ALA A 426 16.25 -21.38 5.68
CA ALA A 426 15.83 -21.46 4.27
C ALA A 426 15.75 -20.06 3.63
N ASN A 427 15.20 -19.10 4.37
CA ASN A 427 15.16 -17.69 4.00
C ASN A 427 16.08 -16.93 4.97
N PRO A 428 17.14 -16.26 4.48
CA PRO A 428 17.94 -15.35 5.29
C PRO A 428 17.04 -14.24 5.87
N PHE A 429 17.39 -13.72 7.04
CA PHE A 429 16.66 -12.60 7.64
C PHE A 429 17.52 -11.34 7.69
N TYR A 430 16.87 -10.19 7.51
CA TYR A 430 17.48 -8.88 7.62
C TYR A 430 17.48 -8.41 9.07
N ALA A 431 18.67 -8.26 9.64
CA ALA A 431 18.88 -7.73 10.98
C ALA A 431 19.19 -6.23 10.87
N GLN A 432 18.38 -5.41 11.53
CA GLN A 432 18.59 -3.96 11.59
C GLN A 432 19.62 -3.59 12.66
N ALA A 433 20.41 -2.55 12.37
CA ALA A 433 21.35 -1.93 13.27
C ALA A 433 20.63 -1.39 14.52
N GLY A 434 21.21 -1.61 15.70
CA GLY A 434 20.66 -1.13 16.96
C GLY A 434 19.42 -1.88 17.46
N THR A 435 18.93 -2.87 16.71
CA THR A 435 17.83 -3.75 17.12
C THR A 435 18.37 -5.02 17.75
N SER A 436 17.80 -5.43 18.88
CA SER A 436 18.14 -6.68 19.55
C SER A 436 17.27 -7.84 19.05
N TYR A 437 17.91 -8.98 18.86
CA TYR A 437 17.33 -10.26 18.47
C TYR A 437 17.73 -11.33 19.50
N ALA A 438 17.08 -12.50 19.46
CA ALA A 438 17.44 -13.62 20.32
C ALA A 438 17.44 -14.94 19.54
N VAL A 439 18.48 -15.75 19.73
CA VAL A 439 18.46 -17.16 19.35
C VAL A 439 17.73 -17.90 20.47
N VAL A 440 16.65 -18.60 20.15
CA VAL A 440 15.84 -19.38 21.09
C VAL A 440 15.86 -20.85 20.69
N LEU A 441 16.09 -21.72 21.67
CA LEU A 441 16.13 -23.17 21.49
C LEU A 441 14.90 -23.80 22.13
N LEU A 442 14.16 -24.59 21.34
CA LEU A 442 12.87 -25.15 21.73
C LEU A 442 12.87 -26.68 21.63
N THR A 443 12.42 -27.36 22.70
CA THR A 443 12.26 -28.83 22.71
C THR A 443 11.46 -29.30 23.93
N ASN A 444 10.63 -30.32 23.73
CA ASN A 444 9.92 -31.01 24.80
C ASN A 444 10.73 -32.16 25.45
N SER A 445 12.02 -32.28 25.12
CA SER A 445 12.93 -33.25 25.74
C SER A 445 13.83 -32.58 26.78
N SER A 446 13.98 -33.23 27.94
CA SER A 446 14.93 -32.84 28.97
C SER A 446 16.34 -33.42 28.75
N ASN A 447 16.60 -34.06 27.61
CA ASN A 447 17.88 -34.71 27.32
C ASN A 447 18.88 -33.82 26.57
N TYR A 448 18.43 -32.74 25.94
CA TYR A 448 19.30 -31.84 25.19
C TYR A 448 20.16 -30.97 26.12
N ARG A 449 21.46 -30.92 25.85
CA ARG A 449 22.40 -30.07 26.59
C ARG A 449 23.27 -29.24 25.66
N MET A 450 23.47 -27.99 26.03
CA MET A 450 24.25 -26.98 25.31
C MET A 450 25.53 -26.63 26.06
N ARG A 451 26.58 -26.24 25.33
CA ARG A 451 27.77 -25.64 25.93
C ARG A 451 27.53 -24.18 26.31
N VAL A 452 28.01 -23.81 27.49
CA VAL A 452 27.93 -22.45 28.03
C VAL A 452 29.29 -22.06 28.59
N ALA A 453 29.69 -20.81 28.37
CA ALA A 453 30.86 -20.19 28.97
C ALA A 453 30.41 -19.34 30.17
N THR A 454 30.91 -19.64 31.37
CA THR A 454 30.58 -18.91 32.61
C THR A 454 31.82 -18.23 33.17
N LEU A 455 31.69 -16.94 33.51
CA LEU A 455 32.76 -16.15 34.13
C LEU A 455 33.28 -16.80 35.42
N GLY A 456 34.59 -16.82 35.58
CA GLY A 456 35.29 -17.38 36.75
C GLY A 456 35.48 -18.90 36.72
N GLN A 457 34.89 -19.61 35.75
CA GLN A 457 35.10 -21.04 35.57
C GLN A 457 36.28 -21.34 34.66
N LEU A 458 36.83 -22.56 34.75
CA LEU A 458 37.88 -23.04 33.86
C LEU A 458 37.28 -23.35 32.48
N GLY A 459 37.59 -22.53 31.48
CA GLY A 459 37.26 -22.76 30.08
C GLY A 459 38.29 -23.63 29.37
N GLN A 460 38.21 -23.69 28.04
CA GLN A 460 39.14 -24.50 27.23
C GLN A 460 40.58 -23.96 27.24
N ASN A 461 40.74 -22.64 27.36
CA ASN A 461 42.02 -21.96 27.25
C ASN A 461 42.49 -21.33 28.58
N GLY A 462 41.96 -21.82 29.71
CA GLY A 462 42.20 -21.26 31.04
C GLY A 462 40.93 -20.67 31.66
N VAL A 463 41.08 -19.92 32.75
CA VAL A 463 39.93 -19.33 33.45
C VAL A 463 39.27 -18.25 32.59
N ILE A 464 37.95 -18.33 32.42
CA ILE A 464 37.15 -17.35 31.68
C ILE A 464 37.04 -16.08 32.53
N THR A 465 37.84 -15.07 32.21
CA THR A 465 37.92 -13.80 32.97
C THR A 465 37.07 -12.68 32.38
N ARG A 466 36.58 -12.86 31.14
CA ARG A 466 35.75 -11.90 30.41
C ARG A 466 34.81 -12.63 29.44
N GLN A 467 33.63 -12.06 29.21
CA GLN A 467 32.74 -12.46 28.12
C GLN A 467 33.31 -12.01 26.77
N THR A 468 33.48 -12.97 25.86
CA THR A 468 33.90 -12.71 24.47
C THR A 468 32.80 -11.93 23.74
N TYR A 469 31.53 -12.24 24.05
CA TYR A 469 30.36 -11.60 23.46
C TYR A 469 29.63 -10.73 24.48
N VAL A 470 29.74 -9.41 24.35
CA VAL A 470 29.20 -8.44 25.33
C VAL A 470 27.87 -7.80 24.91
N ALA A 471 27.43 -8.03 23.67
CA ALA A 471 26.26 -7.37 23.09
C ALA A 471 24.94 -8.11 23.36
N GLY A 472 24.95 -9.08 24.29
CA GLY A 472 23.75 -9.78 24.73
C GLY A 472 23.99 -10.65 25.95
N VAL A 473 22.90 -11.18 26.48
CA VAL A 473 22.83 -11.94 27.73
C VAL A 473 22.16 -13.29 27.47
N LEU A 474 22.66 -14.34 28.13
CA LEU A 474 22.01 -15.64 28.21
C LEU A 474 20.82 -15.56 29.15
N LEU A 475 19.68 -16.05 28.70
CA LEU A 475 18.42 -16.02 29.44
C LEU A 475 17.96 -17.46 29.63
N GLU A 476 17.52 -17.77 30.84
CA GLU A 476 16.82 -19.01 31.14
C GLU A 476 15.38 -18.75 31.59
N SER A 477 14.46 -19.66 31.29
CA SER A 477 13.09 -19.58 31.76
C SER A 477 12.57 -20.95 32.19
N SER A 478 11.77 -20.99 33.25
CA SER A 478 11.07 -22.20 33.67
C SER A 478 9.64 -22.28 33.11
N ASN A 479 9.09 -21.17 32.61
CA ASN A 479 7.68 -21.06 32.25
C ASN A 479 7.38 -20.15 31.04
N ALA A 480 8.41 -19.69 30.31
CA ALA A 480 8.38 -18.71 29.21
C ALA A 480 7.93 -17.29 29.55
N GLU A 481 7.40 -17.04 30.74
CA GLU A 481 6.84 -15.75 31.15
C GLU A 481 7.85 -14.97 31.99
N THR A 482 8.52 -15.68 32.90
CA THR A 482 9.57 -15.13 33.74
C THR A 482 10.90 -15.62 33.22
N TRP A 483 11.75 -14.66 32.85
CA TRP A 483 13.10 -14.93 32.38
C TRP A 483 14.11 -14.51 33.44
N THR A 484 15.05 -15.39 33.72
CA THR A 484 16.19 -15.12 34.60
C THR A 484 17.40 -14.78 33.72
N PRO A 485 17.90 -13.54 33.76
CA PRO A 485 19.10 -13.16 33.02
C PRO A 485 20.36 -13.69 33.72
N LEU A 486 21.17 -14.42 32.98
CA LEU A 486 22.45 -14.98 33.41
C LEU A 486 23.58 -14.09 32.88
N ASN A 487 23.74 -12.92 33.50
CA ASN A 487 24.67 -11.89 33.03
C ASN A 487 26.14 -12.33 32.99
N GLY A 488 26.52 -13.41 33.68
CA GLY A 488 27.89 -13.93 33.71
C GLY A 488 28.12 -15.15 32.82
N SER A 489 27.12 -15.55 32.02
CA SER A 489 27.20 -16.73 31.17
C SER A 489 26.78 -16.41 29.73
N ASP A 490 27.45 -17.02 28.76
CA ASP A 490 27.12 -16.90 27.34
C ASP A 490 26.92 -18.29 26.72
N LEU A 491 25.95 -18.41 25.80
CA LEU A 491 25.84 -19.59 24.97
C LEU A 491 27.06 -19.70 24.05
N THR A 492 27.65 -20.89 23.95
CA THR A 492 28.66 -21.16 22.93
C THR A 492 27.98 -21.20 21.57
N MET A 493 28.21 -20.17 20.75
CA MET A 493 27.52 -20.00 19.46
C MET A 493 28.37 -19.24 18.43
N LYS A 494 28.00 -19.43 17.16
CA LYS A 494 28.44 -18.59 16.04
C LYS A 494 27.24 -18.05 15.30
N ILE A 495 27.25 -16.78 14.92
CA ILE A 495 26.23 -16.21 14.02
C ILE A 495 26.90 -15.93 12.69
N TYR A 496 26.31 -16.44 11.61
CA TYR A 496 26.80 -16.26 10.25
C TYR A 496 25.94 -15.27 9.48
N GLY A 497 26.58 -14.43 8.67
CA GLY A 497 25.90 -13.57 7.71
C GLY A 497 26.69 -13.45 6.42
N TYR A 498 26.15 -12.72 5.45
CA TYR A 498 26.77 -12.57 4.15
C TYR A 498 27.50 -11.23 4.01
N ASP A 499 28.67 -11.32 3.37
CA ASP A 499 29.31 -10.19 2.69
C ASP A 499 29.00 -10.30 1.20
N PHE A 500 28.20 -9.38 0.70
CA PHE A 500 27.71 -9.30 -0.68
C PHE A 500 28.70 -8.61 -1.61
N GLN A 501 28.67 -9.03 -2.87
CA GLN A 501 29.27 -8.30 -3.99
C GLN A 501 28.50 -7.00 -4.25
N SER A 502 29.14 -6.01 -4.88
CA SER A 502 28.51 -4.71 -5.17
C SER A 502 27.46 -4.75 -6.27
N SER A 503 27.47 -5.78 -7.13
CA SER A 503 26.55 -5.92 -8.26
C SER A 503 26.26 -7.39 -8.56
N GLY A 504 25.07 -7.66 -9.09
CA GLY A 504 24.63 -8.98 -9.54
C GLY A 504 23.51 -8.88 -10.57
N GLU A 505 23.21 -10.00 -11.22
CA GLU A 505 22.17 -10.08 -12.25
C GLU A 505 21.27 -11.29 -11.99
N VAL A 506 19.96 -11.08 -12.03
CA VAL A 506 18.95 -12.14 -12.13
C VAL A 506 18.38 -12.09 -13.54
N ARG A 507 18.73 -13.07 -14.36
CA ARG A 507 18.23 -13.19 -15.74
C ARG A 507 17.11 -14.21 -15.81
N PHE A 508 16.05 -13.89 -16.53
CA PHE A 508 14.93 -14.79 -16.78
C PHE A 508 15.06 -15.49 -18.12
N GLN A 509 14.34 -16.61 -18.27
CA GLN A 509 14.20 -17.31 -19.55
C GLN A 509 13.44 -16.42 -20.55
N PRO A 510 13.75 -16.51 -21.86
CA PRO A 510 13.04 -15.75 -22.87
C PRO A 510 11.58 -16.18 -22.94
N ILE A 511 10.68 -15.20 -23.05
CA ILE A 511 9.30 -15.44 -23.46
C ILE A 511 9.27 -15.46 -24.98
N THR A 512 8.68 -16.49 -25.56
CA THR A 512 8.55 -16.69 -27.01
C THR A 512 7.14 -17.15 -27.38
N GLY A 513 6.74 -16.95 -28.63
CA GLY A 513 5.46 -17.47 -29.15
C GLY A 513 4.25 -16.57 -28.89
N VAL A 514 4.48 -15.37 -28.35
CA VAL A 514 3.47 -14.31 -28.20
C VAL A 514 4.08 -13.00 -28.71
N GLN A 515 3.25 -12.15 -29.33
CA GLN A 515 3.67 -10.83 -29.80
C GLN A 515 3.21 -9.74 -28.85
N PHE A 516 4.08 -8.79 -28.56
CA PHE A 516 3.77 -7.63 -27.71
C PHE A 516 3.99 -6.31 -28.45
N SER A 517 3.07 -5.36 -28.25
CA SER A 517 3.19 -3.95 -28.60
C SER A 517 3.59 -3.08 -27.40
N ASP A 518 3.13 -3.46 -26.21
CA ASP A 518 3.42 -2.78 -24.95
C ASP A 518 3.70 -3.85 -23.89
N LEU A 519 4.50 -3.54 -22.88
CA LEU A 519 4.80 -4.46 -21.79
C LEU A 519 4.84 -3.76 -20.42
N ASN A 520 4.63 -4.50 -19.35
CA ASN A 520 4.76 -4.06 -17.96
C ASN A 520 5.28 -5.24 -17.13
N LEU A 521 5.98 -4.96 -16.05
CA LEU A 521 6.45 -5.95 -15.09
C LEU A 521 5.77 -5.77 -13.74
N ASP A 522 5.28 -6.86 -13.17
CA ASP A 522 4.83 -6.92 -11.78
C ASP A 522 5.80 -7.77 -10.94
N GLU A 523 6.29 -7.19 -9.83
CA GLU A 523 7.33 -7.79 -8.99
C GLU A 523 7.23 -7.33 -7.54
N TYR A 524 7.75 -8.15 -6.62
CA TYR A 524 7.89 -7.83 -5.21
C TYR A 524 9.35 -7.86 -4.78
N SER A 525 9.86 -6.70 -4.37
CA SER A 525 11.24 -6.56 -3.88
C SER A 525 11.36 -5.63 -2.69
N SER A 526 12.43 -5.84 -1.91
CA SER A 526 12.87 -4.96 -0.84
C SER A 526 14.20 -4.35 -1.24
N VAL A 527 14.26 -3.02 -1.21
CA VAL A 527 15.44 -2.25 -1.57
C VAL A 527 15.79 -1.38 -0.37
N PRO A 528 16.57 -1.90 0.60
CA PRO A 528 17.10 -1.12 1.71
C PRO A 528 17.92 0.09 1.24
N GLU A 529 18.10 1.08 2.11
CA GLU A 529 18.90 2.27 1.80
C GLU A 529 20.32 1.87 1.35
N GLY A 530 20.81 2.50 0.28
CA GLY A 530 22.12 2.17 -0.32
C GLY A 530 22.13 0.99 -1.29
N THR A 531 20.99 0.33 -1.49
CA THR A 531 20.82 -0.71 -2.52
C THR A 531 19.91 -0.25 -3.66
N GLY A 532 19.94 -0.97 -4.79
CA GLY A 532 19.11 -0.67 -5.94
C GLY A 532 18.82 -1.90 -6.79
N ILE A 533 17.65 -1.91 -7.42
CA ILE A 533 17.28 -2.85 -8.49
C ILE A 533 16.93 -2.03 -9.72
N ALA A 534 17.65 -2.25 -10.81
CA ALA A 534 17.30 -1.72 -12.13
C ALA A 534 16.76 -2.88 -12.98
N TRP A 535 15.63 -2.66 -13.64
CA TRP A 535 15.04 -3.66 -14.53
C TRP A 535 15.31 -3.28 -15.97
N GLU A 536 15.63 -4.28 -16.77
CA GLU A 536 15.88 -4.12 -18.20
C GLU A 536 15.23 -5.25 -18.98
N TYR A 537 14.83 -4.93 -20.20
CA TYR A 537 14.31 -5.89 -21.16
C TYR A 537 15.10 -5.84 -22.46
N SER A 538 15.02 -6.91 -23.24
CA SER A 538 15.63 -7.01 -24.56
C SER A 538 14.70 -7.76 -25.50
N THR A 539 14.60 -7.25 -26.74
CA THR A 539 13.78 -7.85 -27.81
C THR A 539 14.61 -8.53 -28.90
N ASP A 540 15.94 -8.44 -28.80
CA ASP A 540 16.91 -8.92 -29.80
C ASP A 540 17.78 -10.08 -29.30
N GLY A 541 17.32 -10.79 -28.27
CA GLY A 541 18.05 -11.92 -27.69
C GLY A 541 19.18 -11.52 -26.73
N GLY A 542 19.18 -10.28 -26.24
CA GLY A 542 20.11 -9.78 -25.22
C GLY A 542 21.29 -9.00 -25.79
N VAL A 543 21.19 -8.48 -27.02
CA VAL A 543 22.22 -7.64 -27.64
C VAL A 543 22.07 -6.20 -27.17
N ILE A 544 20.85 -5.65 -27.21
CA ILE A 544 20.49 -4.35 -26.66
C ILE A 544 19.54 -4.55 -25.49
N TRP A 545 19.76 -3.77 -24.43
CA TRP A 545 18.95 -3.77 -23.21
C TRP A 545 18.41 -2.38 -22.97
N ASP A 546 17.09 -2.28 -22.86
CA ASP A 546 16.37 -1.05 -22.55
C ASP A 546 15.82 -1.11 -21.13
N ALA A 547 15.80 0.02 -20.45
CA ALA A 547 15.27 0.11 -19.09
C ALA A 547 13.74 -0.08 -19.09
N ILE A 548 13.24 -0.73 -18.04
CA ILE A 548 11.80 -0.84 -17.75
C ILE A 548 11.58 -0.52 -16.27
N VAL A 549 10.50 0.19 -15.97
CA VAL A 549 10.07 0.44 -14.60
C VAL A 549 8.93 -0.52 -14.26
N PRO A 550 9.04 -1.35 -13.21
CA PRO A 550 7.92 -2.19 -12.78
C PRO A 550 6.67 -1.36 -12.50
N ALA A 551 5.50 -1.92 -12.80
CA ALA A 551 4.18 -1.31 -12.76
C ALA A 551 3.91 -0.19 -13.79
N GLU A 552 4.88 0.22 -14.59
CA GLU A 552 4.68 1.17 -15.70
C GLU A 552 4.61 0.43 -17.04
N GLU A 553 3.71 0.87 -17.95
CA GLU A 553 3.68 0.29 -19.30
C GLU A 553 4.74 0.96 -20.18
N GLU A 554 5.62 0.12 -20.73
CA GLU A 554 6.62 0.51 -21.71
C GLU A 554 6.11 0.19 -23.12
N ARG A 555 6.20 1.17 -24.03
CA ARG A 555 5.81 1.00 -25.43
C ARG A 555 6.98 0.47 -26.22
N LEU A 556 6.78 -0.65 -26.91
CA LEU A 556 7.85 -1.24 -27.71
C LEU A 556 7.99 -0.50 -29.05
N PRO A 557 9.24 -0.25 -29.52
CA PRO A 557 9.46 0.40 -30.82
C PRO A 557 9.05 -0.51 -32.00
N ASN A 558 9.11 -1.82 -31.81
CA ASN A 558 8.71 -2.83 -32.79
C ASN A 558 7.93 -3.95 -32.09
N LEU A 559 7.13 -4.71 -32.84
CA LEU A 559 6.46 -5.89 -32.28
C LEU A 559 7.50 -6.94 -31.85
N ALA A 560 7.55 -7.21 -30.56
CA ALA A 560 8.46 -8.20 -30.01
C ALA A 560 7.79 -9.58 -30.03
N SER A 561 8.39 -10.54 -30.75
CA SER A 561 8.02 -11.97 -30.70
C SER A 561 8.82 -12.75 -29.65
N GLN A 562 9.88 -12.12 -29.13
CA GLN A 562 10.70 -12.61 -28.04
C GLN A 562 11.01 -11.46 -27.09
N VAL A 563 10.87 -11.70 -25.78
CA VAL A 563 11.28 -10.76 -24.75
C VAL A 563 12.14 -11.47 -23.71
N LEU A 564 13.32 -10.93 -23.46
CA LEU A 564 14.18 -11.26 -22.33
C LEU A 564 14.07 -10.17 -21.29
N VAL A 565 14.11 -10.55 -20.02
CA VAL A 565 14.07 -9.63 -18.88
C VAL A 565 15.21 -9.97 -17.94
N ARG A 566 15.82 -8.94 -17.33
CA ARG A 566 16.78 -9.09 -16.25
C ARG A 566 16.57 -8.03 -15.17
N ALA A 567 16.90 -8.40 -13.93
CA ALA A 567 17.05 -7.48 -12.82
C ALA A 567 18.54 -7.33 -12.48
N ILE A 568 19.04 -6.09 -12.50
CA ILE A 568 20.38 -5.74 -12.08
C ILE A 568 20.32 -5.29 -10.62
N LEU A 569 20.91 -6.10 -9.75
CA LEU A 569 21.01 -5.82 -8.33
C LEU A 569 22.28 -5.01 -8.07
N SER A 570 22.20 -4.00 -7.21
CA SER A 570 23.35 -3.19 -6.80
C SER A 570 23.32 -2.88 -5.30
N SER A 571 24.50 -2.74 -4.71
CA SER A 571 24.68 -2.31 -3.32
C SER A 571 25.94 -1.47 -3.18
N ASN A 572 25.84 -0.40 -2.40
CA ASN A 572 26.99 0.43 -2.02
C ASN A 572 27.74 -0.08 -0.77
N ALA A 573 27.22 -1.11 -0.10
CA ALA A 573 27.77 -1.65 1.13
C ALA A 573 27.74 -3.18 1.15
N VAL A 574 28.81 -3.80 1.66
CA VAL A 574 29.01 -5.25 1.61
C VAL A 574 28.03 -6.03 2.49
N ASN A 575 27.43 -5.39 3.48
CA ASN A 575 26.61 -6.02 4.50
C ASN A 575 25.11 -6.08 4.19
N ILE A 576 24.68 -5.44 3.11
CA ILE A 576 23.29 -5.31 2.70
C ILE A 576 23.14 -5.71 1.23
N SER A 577 21.95 -6.21 0.90
CA SER A 577 21.58 -6.58 -0.47
C SER A 577 20.12 -6.21 -0.70
N PRO A 578 19.76 -5.78 -1.92
CA PRO A 578 18.37 -5.80 -2.33
C PRO A 578 17.89 -7.26 -2.37
N ALA A 579 16.61 -7.48 -2.11
CA ALA A 579 15.99 -8.81 -2.09
C ALA A 579 14.79 -8.83 -3.04
N LEU A 580 14.79 -9.77 -3.99
CA LEU A 580 13.74 -9.95 -4.99
C LEU A 580 13.03 -11.28 -4.78
N ILE A 581 11.68 -11.30 -4.77
CA ILE A 581 10.90 -12.54 -4.82
C ILE A 581 10.85 -13.03 -6.27
N TYR A 582 11.90 -13.75 -6.70
CA TYR A 582 12.07 -14.11 -8.12
C TYR A 582 11.03 -15.12 -8.65
N LYS A 583 10.32 -15.82 -7.76
CA LYS A 583 9.28 -16.80 -8.11
C LYS A 583 7.93 -16.16 -8.45
N ASP A 584 7.77 -14.86 -8.21
CA ASP A 584 6.53 -14.11 -8.45
C ASP A 584 6.78 -12.86 -9.28
N VAL A 585 7.66 -12.97 -10.28
CA VAL A 585 7.87 -11.91 -11.26
C VAL A 585 7.04 -12.22 -12.48
N ASN A 586 6.15 -11.30 -12.85
CA ASN A 586 5.20 -11.49 -13.94
C ASN A 586 5.46 -10.46 -15.05
N LEU A 587 5.62 -10.92 -16.28
CA LEU A 587 5.58 -10.06 -17.45
C LEU A 587 4.14 -9.97 -17.96
N ILE A 588 3.69 -8.74 -18.15
CA ILE A 588 2.40 -8.39 -18.71
C ILE A 588 2.64 -7.84 -20.10
N GLY A 589 2.28 -8.60 -21.11
CA GLY A 589 2.33 -8.16 -22.50
C GLY A 589 0.96 -7.71 -22.98
N TYR A 590 0.93 -6.67 -23.80
CA TYR A 590 -0.25 -6.19 -24.49
C TYR A 590 -0.04 -6.28 -25.99
N LEU A 591 -1.10 -6.60 -26.73
CA LEU A 591 -1.15 -6.50 -28.18
C LEU A 591 -2.39 -5.69 -28.55
N ASN A 592 -2.18 -4.48 -29.10
CA ASN A 592 -3.31 -3.67 -29.58
C ASN A 592 -4.00 -4.35 -30.76
N ASN A 593 -5.33 -4.31 -30.80
CA ASN A 593 -6.09 -4.77 -31.95
C ASN A 593 -5.93 -3.76 -33.10
N THR A 594 -5.91 -4.26 -34.33
CA THR A 594 -5.80 -3.42 -35.53
C THR A 594 -7.07 -2.61 -35.82
N THR A 595 -8.21 -3.03 -35.25
CA THR A 595 -9.50 -2.39 -35.41
C THR A 595 -10.24 -2.32 -34.07
N GLY A 596 -11.12 -1.33 -33.95
CA GLY A 596 -12.07 -1.25 -32.85
C GLY A 596 -13.18 -0.25 -33.17
N ALA A 597 -14.35 -0.45 -32.59
CA ALA A 597 -15.48 0.45 -32.76
C ALA A 597 -15.95 0.98 -31.41
N TYR A 598 -15.96 2.30 -31.29
CA TYR A 598 -16.57 3.01 -30.18
C TYR A 598 -18.04 3.26 -30.50
N LEU A 599 -18.91 3.04 -29.51
CA LEU A 599 -20.34 3.29 -29.57
C LEU A 599 -20.77 4.02 -28.30
N ASN A 600 -21.53 5.10 -28.44
CA ASN A 600 -22.19 5.71 -27.30
C ASN A 600 -23.49 4.97 -26.91
N ARG A 601 -23.96 5.25 -25.70
CA ARG A 601 -25.30 4.85 -25.26
C ARG A 601 -26.37 5.60 -26.06
N GLU A 602 -27.49 4.93 -26.30
CA GLU A 602 -28.66 5.54 -26.95
C GLU A 602 -29.16 6.75 -26.16
N ASN A 603 -29.35 7.86 -26.87
CA ASN A 603 -30.00 9.04 -26.34
C ASN A 603 -31.36 9.22 -27.01
N GLU A 604 -32.45 9.08 -26.27
CA GLU A 604 -33.81 9.25 -26.76
C GLU A 604 -34.32 10.67 -26.46
N LEU A 605 -34.69 11.39 -27.51
CA LEU A 605 -35.22 12.74 -27.43
C LEU A 605 -36.75 12.76 -27.56
N THR A 606 -37.35 13.84 -27.09
CA THR A 606 -38.80 14.08 -27.22
C THR A 606 -39.22 14.54 -28.62
N GLN A 607 -38.27 14.95 -29.46
CA GLN A 607 -38.50 15.44 -30.82
C GLN A 607 -37.55 14.75 -31.81
N GLY A 608 -38.00 14.59 -33.06
CA GLY A 608 -37.19 14.03 -34.14
C GLY A 608 -36.00 14.92 -34.50
N VAL A 609 -34.88 14.32 -34.87
CA VAL A 609 -33.62 14.98 -35.21
C VAL A 609 -33.41 14.94 -36.72
N SER A 610 -33.21 16.11 -37.31
CA SER A 610 -32.99 16.30 -38.74
C SER A 610 -31.49 16.30 -39.10
N SER A 611 -30.64 16.80 -38.20
CA SER A 611 -29.20 16.83 -38.41
C SER A 611 -28.42 16.80 -37.10
N THR A 612 -27.15 16.42 -37.19
CA THR A 612 -26.22 16.42 -36.07
C THR A 612 -24.86 16.97 -36.50
N LYS A 613 -24.20 17.67 -35.58
CA LYS A 613 -22.79 18.03 -35.68
C LYS A 613 -22.03 17.42 -34.51
N VAL A 614 -20.85 16.88 -34.80
CA VAL A 614 -19.97 16.23 -33.83
C VAL A 614 -18.64 16.98 -33.81
N TYR A 615 -18.23 17.43 -32.62
CA TYR A 615 -16.98 18.10 -32.32
C TYR A 615 -16.12 17.18 -31.49
N THR A 616 -14.98 16.78 -32.00
CA THR A 616 -14.25 15.67 -31.38
C THR A 616 -12.76 15.83 -31.61
N GLN A 617 -12.01 15.69 -30.54
CA GLN A 617 -10.56 15.77 -30.58
C GLN A 617 -10.00 14.38 -30.83
N MET A 618 -9.27 14.24 -31.93
CA MET A 618 -8.69 12.97 -32.36
C MET A 618 -7.20 13.12 -32.64
N SER A 619 -6.47 12.05 -32.32
CA SER A 619 -5.10 11.82 -32.76
C SER A 619 -5.17 10.73 -33.83
N ILE A 620 -4.89 11.10 -35.08
CA ILE A 620 -4.90 10.17 -36.23
C ILE A 620 -3.49 10.13 -36.81
N PRO A 621 -2.58 9.30 -36.26
CA PRO A 621 -1.24 9.14 -36.80
C PRO A 621 -1.26 8.59 -38.24
N SER A 622 -0.16 8.78 -38.96
CA SER A 622 -0.01 8.26 -40.32
C SER A 622 -0.27 6.75 -40.38
N GLY A 623 -1.04 6.31 -41.38
CA GLY A 623 -1.41 4.90 -41.55
C GLY A 623 -2.61 4.44 -40.70
N THR A 624 -3.27 5.34 -39.97
CA THR A 624 -4.49 5.06 -39.21
C THR A 624 -5.69 5.85 -39.76
N ASN A 625 -6.91 5.43 -39.42
CA ASN A 625 -8.14 6.11 -39.81
C ASN A 625 -9.23 5.99 -38.72
N ILE A 626 -10.09 7.01 -38.64
CA ILE A 626 -11.33 6.99 -37.85
C ILE A 626 -12.49 7.40 -38.76
N ASN A 627 -13.44 6.48 -38.98
CA ASN A 627 -14.66 6.75 -39.72
C ASN A 627 -15.84 6.93 -38.76
N TRP A 628 -16.52 8.08 -38.85
CA TRP A 628 -17.67 8.40 -38.01
C TRP A 628 -18.99 8.12 -38.71
N PHE A 629 -19.92 7.56 -37.95
CA PHE A 629 -21.30 7.31 -38.35
C PHE A 629 -22.25 7.84 -37.29
N ALA A 630 -23.42 8.30 -37.71
CA ALA A 630 -24.51 8.69 -36.84
C ALA A 630 -25.78 7.88 -37.19
N SER A 631 -26.64 7.68 -36.21
CA SER A 631 -27.94 7.03 -36.35
C SER A 631 -28.97 7.82 -35.55
N ASN A 632 -30.20 7.95 -36.05
CA ASN A 632 -31.34 8.53 -35.33
C ASN A 632 -32.50 7.55 -35.11
N ASN A 633 -32.28 6.26 -35.40
CA ASN A 633 -33.22 5.15 -35.19
C ASN A 633 -32.66 4.07 -34.24
N GLY A 634 -31.84 4.47 -33.27
CA GLY A 634 -31.32 3.57 -32.24
C GLY A 634 -30.24 2.60 -32.72
N GLY A 635 -29.57 2.89 -33.85
CA GLY A 635 -28.51 2.05 -34.40
C GLY A 635 -28.96 1.02 -35.45
N ALA A 636 -30.23 1.04 -35.86
CA ALA A 636 -30.73 0.15 -36.92
C ALA A 636 -30.12 0.49 -38.30
N THR A 637 -29.87 1.77 -38.56
CA THR A 637 -29.11 2.24 -39.74
C THR A 637 -28.02 3.21 -39.35
N TRP A 638 -26.81 3.00 -39.88
CA TRP A 638 -25.64 3.84 -39.67
C TRP A 638 -25.37 4.70 -40.90
N GLU A 639 -25.46 6.02 -40.74
CA GLU A 639 -25.20 6.97 -41.81
C GLU A 639 -23.83 7.64 -41.66
N PRO A 640 -22.95 7.65 -42.69
CA PRO A 640 -21.60 8.18 -42.58
C PRO A 640 -21.59 9.71 -42.45
N MET A 641 -20.75 10.23 -41.56
CA MET A 641 -20.57 11.65 -41.32
C MET A 641 -19.50 12.25 -42.26
N SER A 642 -19.64 13.55 -42.57
CA SER A 642 -18.67 14.29 -43.40
C SER A 642 -17.91 15.30 -42.55
N ILE A 643 -16.60 15.41 -42.76
CA ILE A 643 -15.75 16.42 -42.10
C ILE A 643 -16.03 17.78 -42.75
N ILE A 644 -16.31 18.80 -41.94
CA ILE A 644 -16.47 20.19 -42.37
C ILE A 644 -15.15 20.95 -42.19
N THR A 645 -14.61 20.92 -40.97
CA THR A 645 -13.42 21.71 -40.60
C THR A 645 -12.55 20.93 -39.62
N THR A 646 -11.28 21.32 -39.58
CA THR A 646 -10.31 20.83 -38.59
C THR A 646 -9.59 22.01 -37.93
N ARG A 647 -9.27 21.85 -36.65
CA ARG A 647 -8.54 22.85 -35.86
C ARG A 647 -7.51 22.14 -34.99
N LYS A 648 -6.23 22.41 -35.21
CA LYS A 648 -5.15 21.87 -34.38
C LYS A 648 -5.24 22.46 -32.96
N ILE A 649 -5.23 21.61 -31.94
CA ILE A 649 -5.23 22.03 -30.54
C ILE A 649 -3.80 22.09 -30.03
N ASP A 650 -3.07 20.98 -30.17
CA ASP A 650 -1.68 20.85 -29.79
C ASP A 650 -0.91 19.93 -30.76
N GLN A 651 0.23 19.38 -30.35
CA GLN A 651 1.04 18.49 -31.19
C GLN A 651 0.37 17.13 -31.45
N ASP A 652 -0.45 16.64 -30.53
CA ASP A 652 -0.98 15.28 -30.53
C ASP A 652 -2.47 15.22 -30.94
N TRP A 653 -3.23 16.29 -30.67
CA TRP A 653 -4.67 16.35 -30.81
C TRP A 653 -5.11 17.42 -31.82
N THR A 654 -6.00 17.00 -32.72
CA THR A 654 -6.70 17.89 -33.66
C THR A 654 -8.20 17.74 -33.45
N GLU A 655 -8.89 18.87 -33.35
CA GLU A 655 -10.35 18.90 -33.29
C GLU A 655 -10.92 18.80 -34.71
N TYR A 656 -11.85 17.88 -34.90
CA TYR A 656 -12.61 17.69 -36.13
C TYR A 656 -14.07 18.07 -35.89
N THR A 657 -14.63 18.87 -36.80
CA THR A 657 -16.07 19.13 -36.85
C THR A 657 -16.67 18.30 -37.96
N LEU A 658 -17.53 17.35 -37.61
CA LEU A 658 -18.24 16.49 -38.54
C LEU A 658 -19.74 16.83 -38.56
N THR A 659 -20.41 16.60 -39.68
CA THR A 659 -21.85 16.82 -39.81
C THR A 659 -22.55 15.67 -40.49
N ARG A 660 -23.84 15.51 -40.18
CA ARG A 660 -24.75 14.65 -40.92
C ARG A 660 -26.16 15.23 -40.92
N THR A 661 -26.82 15.20 -42.08
CA THR A 661 -28.27 15.36 -42.22
C THR A 661 -28.88 13.98 -42.40
N PHE A 662 -29.86 13.63 -41.58
CA PHE A 662 -30.50 12.31 -41.59
C PHE A 662 -31.49 12.18 -42.74
N SER A 663 -31.65 10.96 -43.24
CA SER A 663 -32.60 10.67 -44.32
C SER A 663 -34.06 10.74 -43.84
N ASP A 664 -34.33 10.32 -42.60
CA ASP A 664 -35.61 10.47 -41.92
C ASP A 664 -35.48 11.51 -40.80
N PRO A 665 -36.12 12.68 -40.87
CA PRO A 665 -36.02 13.72 -39.85
C PRO A 665 -36.82 13.44 -38.57
N ASN A 666 -37.64 12.39 -38.54
CA ASN A 666 -38.53 12.08 -37.40
C ASN A 666 -37.87 11.17 -36.36
N GLY A 667 -36.73 10.56 -36.67
CA GLY A 667 -36.01 9.68 -35.75
C GLY A 667 -35.56 10.44 -34.49
N ASN A 668 -35.85 9.89 -33.32
CA ASN A 668 -35.59 10.51 -32.01
C ASN A 668 -34.58 9.74 -31.15
N LYS A 669 -34.01 8.63 -31.65
CA LYS A 669 -33.08 7.75 -30.92
C LYS A 669 -31.67 7.87 -31.48
N VAL A 670 -30.86 8.75 -30.90
CA VAL A 670 -29.57 9.11 -31.48
C VAL A 670 -28.42 8.27 -30.94
N ARG A 671 -27.56 7.80 -31.84
CA ARG A 671 -26.28 7.13 -31.56
C ARG A 671 -25.17 7.61 -32.49
N TYR A 672 -23.93 7.53 -32.01
CA TYR A 672 -22.70 7.79 -32.72
C TYR A 672 -21.80 6.56 -32.66
N LYS A 673 -21.17 6.25 -33.79
CA LYS A 673 -20.20 5.18 -33.94
C LYS A 673 -18.93 5.70 -34.56
N ALA A 674 -17.79 5.42 -33.93
CA ALA A 674 -16.48 5.68 -34.49
C ALA A 674 -15.77 4.35 -34.76
N VAL A 675 -15.55 4.02 -36.04
CA VAL A 675 -14.80 2.85 -36.47
C VAL A 675 -13.34 3.25 -36.64
N MET A 676 -12.48 2.71 -35.80
CA MET A 676 -11.05 2.98 -35.74
C MET A 676 -10.29 1.84 -36.43
N THR A 677 -9.34 2.20 -37.29
CA THR A 677 -8.44 1.26 -37.96
C THR A 677 -7.00 1.75 -37.83
N GLY A 678 -6.10 0.86 -37.48
CA GLY A 678 -4.67 1.11 -37.40
C GLY A 678 -3.87 -0.20 -37.50
N ASN A 679 -2.70 -0.24 -36.90
CA ASN A 679 -1.91 -1.44 -36.72
C ASN A 679 -1.63 -1.70 -35.22
N ASN A 680 -0.93 -2.79 -34.90
CA ASN A 680 -0.70 -3.17 -33.50
C ASN A 680 0.21 -2.20 -32.70
N LEU A 681 1.01 -1.36 -33.38
CA LEU A 681 1.91 -0.37 -32.74
C LEU A 681 1.34 1.05 -32.78
N VAL A 682 0.70 1.40 -33.89
CA VAL A 682 0.18 2.74 -34.19
C VAL A 682 -1.33 2.64 -34.38
N TYR A 683 -2.06 3.26 -33.47
CA TYR A 683 -3.52 3.26 -33.45
C TYR A 683 -4.05 4.68 -33.26
N PRO A 684 -5.24 4.97 -33.82
CA PRO A 684 -5.87 6.27 -33.65
C PRO A 684 -6.50 6.37 -32.25
N ARG A 685 -6.63 7.59 -31.74
CA ARG A 685 -7.20 7.88 -30.41
C ARG A 685 -8.23 9.00 -30.49
N ILE A 686 -9.27 8.93 -29.67
CA ILE A 686 -10.30 9.97 -29.51
C ILE A 686 -10.22 10.48 -28.08
N HIS A 687 -9.95 11.78 -27.88
CA HIS A 687 -9.78 12.38 -26.56
C HIS A 687 -11.08 12.97 -26.00
N THR A 688 -11.92 13.55 -26.86
CA THR A 688 -13.22 14.09 -26.47
C THR A 688 -14.25 13.90 -27.59
N LEU A 689 -15.52 13.80 -27.19
CA LEU A 689 -16.66 13.67 -28.09
C LEU A 689 -17.80 14.57 -27.64
N GLY A 690 -18.01 15.69 -28.32
CA GLY A 690 -19.17 16.56 -28.16
C GLY A 690 -20.07 16.50 -29.38
N ALA A 691 -21.39 16.58 -29.20
CA ALA A 691 -22.32 16.61 -30.31
C ALA A 691 -23.55 17.49 -30.04
N THR A 692 -24.05 18.13 -31.09
CA THR A 692 -25.24 18.99 -31.05
C THR A 692 -26.28 18.49 -32.04
N LEU A 693 -27.53 18.41 -31.61
CA LEU A 693 -28.65 17.82 -32.35
C LEU A 693 -29.66 18.91 -32.75
N SER A 694 -30.10 18.92 -34.01
CA SER A 694 -31.01 19.94 -34.58
C SER A 694 -32.21 19.36 -35.34
#